data_AF-A0A4R1RJ98-F1
#
_entry.id   AF-A0A4R1RJ98-F1
#
_cell.length_a   1.000
_cell.length_b   1.000
_cell.length_c   1.000
_cell.angle_alpha   90.00
_cell.angle_beta   90.00
_cell.angle_gamma   90.00
#
_symmetry.space_group_name_H-M   'P 1'
#
loop_
_entity.id
_entity.type
_entity.pdbx_description
1 polymer ?
#
loop_
_entity_poly.entity_id
_entity_poly.type
_entity_poly.pdbx_seq_one_letter_code
_entity_poly.pdbx_strand_id
1 'polypeptide(L)'
;MKKKYTFVKTIIIAFLALFIQQLEAQTITVNSLEDLLPYLKLDNVDVKLAPGDYSINAFDITAGKFSNPLFLFEGSDSTYDFTDVKISINTLVLTKFGNNEVNELQILGNNNVLKNLTIEDIGTTAPSDRAQSIIMDGRDNRIEGFNLTVRGSYPYGYGDAFGKGGGAVIAHNKHSGVLIRGLRNHLKDCNIISRSYGHIVFMQAASYPTIEGCYIEGEMRTTDDMLLEENTGSPADNVDFMTDWGYRLPPGYMMSLQEGGIRAYNAGTTYIDGVEIQRGTDNPTVKDCTIKNARTGVTLVHATGTKHVENVTLIGCEQGYSIGSGTVINCSGDAQYGPVLSFAYSSDKNTDIDINVLPAEGPYYNGSGTVAYIGGSAHNITLHGNDPNANLKIQVGGDKNNVRVLGEPFNQNPLTASNLVLNNQTDFPVVLDAMSSNVTGESCGEITDNGTSNNVVDCGETVTFPDPSAIYLINNPRWTARLGADGGNEVLMLAETASTTTAQWKFTPVPSESGYYYMDCVGGGDKPRVTANDGSVSIMQASTVTDDSAKWRFDLYDGDLFHITNKNDKRLRGVDTYVDIVETDSNGSYTRFSFTSMTLNTNDVVLEEDITIFPVPTSGVLNIQFRKSVSGKVELLDITGKILISSSIKNRNTTLNLSNFPTGIYIARIYSGESVSTKKIVKK
;
A
#
# COMPACT_ATOMS: atom_id res chain seq x y z
N MET A 1 48.35 -48.66 -33.66
CA MET A 1 47.09 -49.21 -33.10
C MET A 1 46.37 -48.32 -32.06
N LYS A 2 47.00 -47.32 -31.42
CA LYS A 2 46.32 -46.49 -30.38
C LYS A 2 45.38 -45.38 -30.91
N LYS A 3 45.52 -44.89 -32.15
CA LYS A 3 44.66 -43.81 -32.70
C LYS A 3 43.27 -44.25 -33.19
N LYS A 4 43.05 -45.55 -33.48
CA LYS A 4 41.74 -46.05 -33.92
C LYS A 4 40.75 -46.28 -32.77
N TYR A 5 41.23 -46.47 -31.54
CA TYR A 5 40.36 -46.68 -30.36
C TYR A 5 39.74 -45.39 -29.82
N THR A 6 40.40 -44.24 -29.98
CA THR A 6 39.87 -42.96 -29.52
C THR A 6 38.73 -42.45 -30.40
N PHE A 7 38.82 -42.65 -31.72
CA PHE A 7 37.81 -42.21 -32.67
C PHE A 7 36.49 -42.99 -32.54
N VAL A 8 36.57 -44.29 -32.23
CA VAL A 8 35.39 -45.14 -31.99
C VAL A 8 34.70 -44.80 -30.66
N LYS A 9 35.45 -44.44 -29.61
CA LYS A 9 34.86 -43.96 -28.33
C LYS A 9 34.15 -42.63 -28.47
N THR A 10 34.70 -41.68 -29.24
CA THR A 10 34.06 -40.39 -29.49
C THR A 10 32.77 -40.53 -30.31
N ILE A 11 32.74 -41.44 -31.30
CA ILE A 11 31.53 -41.72 -32.07
C ILE A 11 30.48 -42.43 -31.21
N ILE A 12 30.86 -43.35 -30.32
CA ILE A 12 29.91 -44.01 -29.40
C ILE A 12 29.35 -43.03 -28.36
N ILE A 13 30.15 -42.10 -27.84
CA ILE A 13 29.68 -41.05 -26.91
C ILE A 13 28.81 -40.01 -27.64
N ALA A 14 29.14 -39.67 -28.89
CA ALA A 14 28.31 -38.80 -29.72
C ALA A 14 27.00 -39.49 -30.16
N PHE A 15 27.02 -40.81 -30.42
CA PHE A 15 25.82 -41.61 -30.67
C PHE A 15 24.97 -41.83 -29.40
N LEU A 16 25.58 -41.94 -28.21
CA LEU A 16 24.85 -41.95 -26.94
C LEU A 16 24.23 -40.58 -26.63
N ALA A 17 24.92 -39.48 -26.96
CA ALA A 17 24.40 -38.12 -26.79
C ALA A 17 23.29 -37.77 -27.80
N LEU A 18 23.28 -38.41 -28.97
CA LEU A 18 22.19 -38.32 -29.97
C LEU A 18 20.97 -39.18 -29.62
N PHE A 19 21.03 -39.99 -28.55
CA PHE A 19 19.92 -40.77 -28.00
C PHE A 19 19.41 -40.24 -26.65
N ILE A 20 19.76 -39.03 -26.26
CA ILE A 20 18.95 -38.26 -25.31
C ILE A 20 17.75 -37.72 -26.10
N GLN A 21 16.87 -38.62 -26.52
CA GLN A 21 15.51 -38.22 -26.83
C GLN A 21 14.93 -37.74 -25.50
N GLN A 22 14.45 -36.50 -25.46
CA GLN A 22 13.43 -36.13 -24.49
C GLN A 22 12.31 -37.16 -24.65
N LEU A 23 12.26 -38.12 -23.74
CA LEU A 23 11.02 -38.83 -23.45
C LEU A 23 10.10 -37.75 -22.91
N GLU A 24 9.39 -37.04 -23.80
CA GLU A 24 8.15 -36.41 -23.37
C GLU A 24 7.26 -37.56 -22.94
N ALA A 25 6.96 -37.63 -21.65
CA ALA A 25 5.99 -38.58 -21.13
C ALA A 25 4.72 -38.39 -21.96
N GLN A 26 4.25 -39.46 -22.59
CA GLN A 26 3.01 -39.41 -23.37
C GLN A 26 1.89 -38.97 -22.42
N THR A 27 1.24 -37.84 -22.71
CA THR A 27 0.11 -37.37 -21.91
C THR A 27 -0.98 -38.44 -21.87
N ILE A 28 -1.33 -38.85 -20.65
CA ILE A 28 -2.33 -39.90 -20.39
C ILE A 28 -3.67 -39.22 -20.16
N THR A 29 -4.63 -39.44 -21.05
CA THR A 29 -5.99 -38.92 -20.88
C THR A 29 -6.86 -39.93 -20.12
N VAL A 30 -7.44 -39.50 -19.00
CA VAL A 30 -8.44 -40.25 -18.22
C VAL A 30 -9.82 -39.60 -18.36
N ASN A 31 -10.90 -40.39 -18.26
CA ASN A 31 -12.26 -39.92 -18.56
C ASN A 31 -13.18 -39.86 -17.33
N SER A 32 -12.71 -40.32 -16.17
CA SER A 32 -13.45 -40.29 -14.91
C SER A 32 -12.53 -39.92 -13.74
N LEU A 33 -13.13 -39.50 -12.62
CA LEU A 33 -12.37 -39.22 -11.40
C LEU A 33 -11.76 -40.51 -10.84
N GLU A 34 -12.48 -41.63 -10.90
CA GLU A 34 -11.98 -42.92 -10.47
C GLU A 34 -10.78 -43.40 -11.31
N ASP A 35 -10.77 -43.13 -12.63
CA ASP A 35 -9.63 -43.43 -13.51
C ASP A 35 -8.41 -42.55 -13.25
N LEU A 36 -8.60 -41.36 -12.66
CA LEU A 36 -7.52 -40.44 -12.27
C LEU A 36 -6.77 -40.96 -11.03
N LEU A 37 -7.48 -41.53 -10.05
CA LEU A 37 -6.94 -41.87 -8.72
C LEU A 37 -5.64 -42.71 -8.75
N PRO A 38 -5.48 -43.74 -9.61
CA PRO A 38 -4.26 -44.54 -9.64
C PRO A 38 -3.01 -43.73 -10.04
N TYR A 39 -3.17 -42.68 -10.85
CA TYR A 39 -2.04 -41.88 -11.33
C TYR A 39 -1.51 -40.90 -10.30
N LEU A 40 -2.34 -40.50 -9.32
CA LEU A 40 -1.94 -39.56 -8.27
C LEU A 40 -0.76 -40.07 -7.41
N LYS A 41 -0.48 -41.38 -7.46
CA LYS A 41 0.58 -42.05 -6.71
C LYS A 41 1.86 -42.30 -7.51
N LEU A 42 1.85 -42.03 -8.81
CA LEU A 42 2.94 -42.37 -9.70
C LEU A 42 3.85 -41.17 -9.91
N ASP A 43 5.16 -41.41 -9.93
CA ASP A 43 6.13 -40.39 -10.33
C ASP A 43 6.21 -40.28 -11.86
N ASN A 44 6.67 -39.12 -12.35
CA ASN A 44 6.97 -38.87 -13.76
C ASN A 44 5.77 -39.08 -14.70
N VAL A 45 4.57 -38.70 -14.28
CA VAL A 45 3.37 -38.80 -15.11
C VAL A 45 2.95 -37.44 -15.66
N ASP A 46 2.44 -37.43 -16.88
CA ASP A 46 1.72 -36.31 -17.47
C ASP A 46 0.29 -36.76 -17.72
N VAL A 47 -0.66 -36.26 -16.93
CA VAL A 47 -2.05 -36.74 -16.89
C VAL A 47 -2.99 -35.60 -17.22
N LYS A 48 -3.94 -35.88 -18.12
CA LYS A 48 -5.04 -34.99 -18.45
C LYS A 48 -6.36 -35.63 -18.07
N LEU A 49 -7.15 -34.96 -17.24
CA LEU A 49 -8.55 -35.33 -17.07
C LEU A 49 -9.33 -34.73 -18.25
N ALA A 50 -10.16 -35.54 -18.91
CA ALA A 50 -10.98 -35.08 -20.02
C ALA A 50 -11.86 -33.88 -19.60
N PRO A 51 -12.04 -32.86 -20.46
CA PRO A 51 -12.96 -31.75 -20.18
C PRO A 51 -14.35 -32.23 -19.78
N GLY A 52 -14.95 -31.59 -18.78
CA GLY A 52 -16.30 -31.94 -18.33
C GLY A 52 -16.63 -31.54 -16.90
N ASP A 53 -17.90 -31.74 -16.56
CA ASP A 53 -18.44 -31.54 -15.22
C ASP A 53 -18.47 -32.89 -14.48
N TYR A 54 -17.74 -32.95 -13.38
CA TYR A 54 -17.66 -34.09 -12.48
C TYR A 54 -18.29 -33.73 -11.13
N SER A 55 -18.73 -34.73 -10.37
CA SER A 55 -19.28 -34.49 -9.03
C SER A 55 -18.89 -35.57 -8.03
N ILE A 56 -18.73 -35.17 -6.77
CA ILE A 56 -18.52 -36.06 -5.63
C ILE A 56 -19.62 -35.79 -4.62
N ASN A 57 -20.37 -36.84 -4.27
CA ASN A 57 -21.45 -36.76 -3.31
C ASN A 57 -21.22 -37.72 -2.13
N ALA A 58 -22.02 -37.53 -1.07
CA ALA A 58 -22.01 -38.39 0.11
C ALA A 58 -22.16 -39.90 -0.19
N PHE A 59 -22.87 -40.24 -1.28
CA PHE A 59 -23.02 -41.62 -1.73
C PHE A 59 -21.70 -42.21 -2.22
N ASP A 60 -20.87 -41.44 -2.94
CA ASP A 60 -19.59 -41.91 -3.48
C ASP A 60 -18.61 -42.29 -2.35
N ILE A 61 -18.65 -41.54 -1.25
CA ILE A 61 -17.87 -41.86 -0.04
C ILE A 61 -18.38 -43.14 0.61
N THR A 62 -19.71 -43.28 0.74
CA THR A 62 -20.34 -44.48 1.33
C THR A 62 -20.07 -45.72 0.47
N ALA A 63 -19.98 -45.55 -0.85
CA ALA A 63 -19.64 -46.60 -1.80
C ALA A 63 -18.12 -46.92 -1.86
N GLY A 64 -17.28 -46.20 -1.10
CA GLY A 64 -15.84 -46.43 -1.01
C GLY A 64 -15.05 -45.99 -2.24
N LYS A 65 -15.59 -45.07 -3.05
CA LYS A 65 -14.92 -44.58 -4.27
C LYS A 65 -13.79 -43.59 -3.98
N PHE A 66 -13.91 -42.81 -2.90
CA PHE A 66 -12.92 -41.81 -2.51
C PHE A 66 -12.51 -42.00 -1.05
N SER A 67 -11.23 -41.73 -0.77
CA SER A 67 -10.66 -41.68 0.57
C SER A 67 -10.73 -40.29 1.17
N ASN A 68 -10.15 -40.11 2.36
CA ASN A 68 -9.78 -38.80 2.88
C ASN A 68 -8.24 -38.77 2.99
N PRO A 69 -7.53 -37.91 2.24
CA PRO A 69 -8.05 -36.89 1.32
C PRO A 69 -8.80 -37.46 0.09
N LEU A 70 -9.68 -36.67 -0.53
CA LEU A 70 -10.40 -37.09 -1.75
C LEU A 70 -9.42 -37.30 -2.91
N PHE A 71 -8.48 -36.36 -3.08
CA PHE A 71 -7.38 -36.43 -4.04
C PHE A 71 -6.04 -36.28 -3.31
N LEU A 72 -5.28 -37.38 -3.22
CA LEU A 72 -3.96 -37.41 -2.60
C LEU A 72 -2.87 -37.57 -3.67
N PHE A 73 -2.16 -36.49 -3.96
CA PHE A 73 -1.05 -36.44 -4.92
C PHE A 73 0.25 -36.85 -4.21
N GLU A 74 0.56 -38.14 -4.22
CA GLU A 74 1.77 -38.72 -3.61
C GLU A 74 2.96 -38.74 -4.57
N GLY A 75 2.70 -38.91 -5.87
CA GLY A 75 3.72 -38.97 -6.91
C GLY A 75 4.45 -37.64 -7.11
N SER A 76 5.67 -37.69 -7.61
CA SER A 76 6.55 -36.55 -7.88
C SER A 76 6.83 -36.34 -9.36
N ASP A 77 7.40 -35.20 -9.71
CA ASP A 77 7.86 -34.87 -11.07
C ASP A 77 6.74 -34.99 -12.11
N SER A 78 5.50 -34.63 -11.73
CA SER A 78 4.30 -34.91 -12.52
C SER A 78 3.53 -33.65 -12.90
N THR A 79 2.84 -33.71 -14.04
CA THR A 79 1.92 -32.66 -14.49
C THR A 79 0.50 -33.19 -14.55
N TYR A 80 -0.44 -32.40 -14.04
CA TYR A 80 -1.86 -32.69 -14.09
C TYR A 80 -2.60 -31.52 -14.75
N ASP A 81 -3.19 -31.77 -15.92
CA ASP A 81 -3.98 -30.80 -16.69
C ASP A 81 -5.47 -31.02 -16.47
N PHE A 82 -6.12 -30.03 -15.86
CA PHE A 82 -7.57 -29.97 -15.62
C PHE A 82 -8.25 -28.87 -16.44
N THR A 83 -7.64 -28.45 -17.56
CA THR A 83 -8.24 -27.45 -18.45
C THR A 83 -9.66 -27.87 -18.85
N ASP A 84 -10.61 -26.96 -18.66
CA ASP A 84 -12.05 -27.17 -18.90
C ASP A 84 -12.69 -28.28 -18.03
N VAL A 85 -12.12 -28.54 -16.85
CA VAL A 85 -12.68 -29.47 -15.85
C VAL A 85 -13.28 -28.70 -14.68
N LYS A 86 -14.49 -29.10 -14.30
CA LYS A 86 -15.15 -28.69 -13.06
C LYS A 86 -15.45 -29.90 -12.19
N ILE A 87 -15.10 -29.84 -10.91
CA ILE A 87 -15.46 -30.84 -9.89
C ILE A 87 -16.37 -30.17 -8.86
N SER A 88 -17.63 -30.58 -8.83
CA SER A 88 -18.59 -30.15 -7.81
C SER A 88 -18.59 -31.10 -6.61
N ILE A 89 -18.24 -30.60 -5.42
CA ILE A 89 -18.19 -31.39 -4.19
C ILE A 89 -19.41 -30.99 -3.35
N ASN A 90 -20.31 -31.94 -3.09
CA ASN A 90 -21.43 -31.66 -2.20
C ASN A 90 -20.94 -31.58 -0.75
N THR A 91 -21.17 -30.47 -0.06
CA THR A 91 -20.74 -30.24 1.34
C THR A 91 -21.18 -31.33 2.34
N LEU A 92 -22.19 -32.17 2.02
CA LEU A 92 -22.51 -33.38 2.80
C LEU A 92 -21.35 -34.39 2.85
N VAL A 93 -20.45 -34.40 1.87
CA VAL A 93 -19.20 -35.20 1.83
C VAL A 93 -18.36 -34.94 3.08
N LEU A 94 -18.32 -33.69 3.56
CA LEU A 94 -17.55 -33.26 4.72
C LEU A 94 -18.00 -33.92 6.04
N THR A 95 -19.15 -34.61 6.02
CA THR A 95 -19.69 -35.37 7.17
C THR A 95 -19.45 -36.87 7.09
N LYS A 96 -18.84 -37.36 5.99
CA LYS A 96 -18.77 -38.81 5.69
C LYS A 96 -17.50 -39.51 6.15
N PHE A 97 -16.56 -38.77 6.75
CA PHE A 97 -15.31 -39.32 7.27
C PHE A 97 -15.26 -39.42 8.79
N GLY A 98 -16.43 -39.43 9.45
CA GLY A 98 -16.53 -39.46 10.91
C GLY A 98 -16.05 -38.14 11.54
N ASN A 99 -15.57 -38.18 12.78
CA ASN A 99 -15.06 -37.00 13.49
C ASN A 99 -13.58 -36.75 13.17
N ASN A 100 -13.26 -36.65 11.88
CA ASN A 100 -11.92 -36.38 11.37
C ASN A 100 -11.94 -35.13 10.49
N GLU A 101 -10.81 -34.43 10.43
CA GLU A 101 -10.57 -33.39 9.45
C GLU A 101 -10.67 -33.95 8.02
N VAL A 102 -11.40 -33.26 7.14
CA VAL A 102 -11.60 -33.67 5.74
C VAL A 102 -10.77 -32.79 4.81
N ASN A 103 -9.92 -33.41 4.00
CA ASN A 103 -9.12 -32.72 2.99
C ASN A 103 -9.65 -33.08 1.60
N GLU A 104 -9.96 -32.09 0.78
CA GLU A 104 -10.42 -32.36 -0.59
C GLU A 104 -9.22 -32.70 -1.48
N LEU A 105 -8.16 -31.89 -1.42
CA LEU A 105 -6.92 -32.10 -2.16
C LEU A 105 -5.71 -31.95 -1.25
N GLN A 106 -4.78 -32.91 -1.31
CA GLN A 106 -3.49 -32.80 -0.63
C GLN A 106 -2.36 -33.24 -1.56
N ILE A 107 -1.27 -32.47 -1.60
CA ILE A 107 -0.04 -32.79 -2.31
C ILE A 107 1.03 -33.16 -1.31
N LEU A 108 1.57 -34.38 -1.40
CA LEU A 108 2.72 -34.85 -0.61
C LEU A 108 3.99 -34.99 -1.46
N GLY A 109 3.82 -35.31 -2.75
CA GLY A 109 4.93 -35.45 -3.69
C GLY A 109 5.61 -34.12 -3.99
N ASN A 110 6.65 -34.16 -4.83
CA ASN A 110 7.49 -33.00 -5.11
C ASN A 110 7.48 -32.64 -6.60
N ASN A 111 7.82 -31.38 -6.91
CA ASN A 111 8.00 -30.91 -8.29
C ASN A 111 6.78 -31.19 -9.18
N ASN A 112 5.57 -31.13 -8.61
CA ASN A 112 4.34 -31.33 -9.35
C ASN A 112 3.77 -30.01 -9.86
N VAL A 113 3.10 -30.05 -11.01
CA VAL A 113 2.34 -28.91 -11.55
C VAL A 113 0.90 -29.32 -11.80
N LEU A 114 -0.04 -28.73 -11.06
CA LEU A 114 -1.47 -28.95 -11.21
C LEU A 114 -2.09 -27.69 -11.84
N LYS A 115 -2.80 -27.83 -12.96
CA LYS A 115 -3.24 -26.71 -13.80
C LYS A 115 -4.75 -26.65 -14.00
N ASN A 116 -5.31 -25.44 -13.92
CA ASN A 116 -6.59 -25.04 -14.51
C ASN A 116 -7.86 -25.74 -13.98
N LEU A 117 -7.85 -26.28 -12.77
CA LEU A 117 -9.01 -26.96 -12.20
C LEU A 117 -10.04 -25.98 -11.63
N THR A 118 -11.32 -26.22 -11.88
CA THR A 118 -12.41 -25.60 -11.11
C THR A 118 -12.93 -26.57 -10.04
N ILE A 119 -12.88 -26.19 -8.77
CA ILE A 119 -13.51 -26.91 -7.65
C ILE A 119 -14.61 -26.03 -7.07
N GLU A 120 -15.82 -26.58 -6.94
CA GLU A 120 -16.96 -25.87 -6.36
C GLU A 120 -17.64 -26.69 -5.27
N ASP A 121 -17.60 -26.19 -4.03
CA ASP A 121 -18.45 -26.70 -2.96
C ASP A 121 -19.92 -26.34 -3.17
N ILE A 122 -20.79 -27.35 -3.17
CA ILE A 122 -22.23 -27.20 -3.32
C ILE A 122 -22.93 -27.47 -1.99
N GLY A 123 -23.74 -26.52 -1.56
CA GLY A 123 -24.48 -26.55 -0.29
C GLY A 123 -23.79 -25.78 0.83
N THR A 124 -24.25 -26.00 2.06
CA THR A 124 -23.81 -25.27 3.26
C THR A 124 -23.61 -26.19 4.47
N THR A 125 -23.57 -27.52 4.26
CA THR A 125 -23.36 -28.45 5.37
C THR A 125 -21.97 -28.29 5.95
N ALA A 126 -21.88 -28.05 7.26
CA ALA A 126 -20.61 -27.96 7.95
C ALA A 126 -19.92 -29.34 8.09
N PRO A 127 -18.58 -29.39 8.12
CA PRO A 127 -17.85 -30.63 8.43
C PRO A 127 -18.17 -31.13 9.84
N SER A 128 -18.00 -32.43 10.06
CA SER A 128 -18.17 -33.01 11.41
C SER A 128 -17.10 -32.53 12.41
N ASP A 129 -15.87 -32.29 11.95
CA ASP A 129 -14.80 -31.63 12.70
C ASP A 129 -14.39 -30.32 11.98
N ARG A 130 -13.38 -30.39 11.11
CA ARG A 130 -12.96 -29.29 10.24
C ARG A 130 -12.72 -29.81 8.82
N ALA A 131 -12.64 -28.90 7.86
CA ALA A 131 -12.34 -29.22 6.47
C ALA A 131 -11.32 -28.26 5.88
N GLN A 132 -10.65 -28.73 4.84
CA GLN A 132 -9.63 -28.02 4.11
C GLN A 132 -9.72 -28.35 2.62
N SER A 133 -9.92 -27.36 1.76
CA SER A 133 -10.01 -27.62 0.32
C SER A 133 -8.67 -28.08 -0.25
N ILE A 134 -7.58 -27.37 0.04
CA ILE A 134 -6.25 -27.66 -0.53
C ILE A 134 -5.16 -27.62 0.53
N ILE A 135 -4.30 -28.64 0.55
CA ILE A 135 -3.04 -28.67 1.31
C ILE A 135 -1.86 -28.90 0.37
N MET A 136 -0.85 -28.04 0.45
CA MET A 136 0.40 -28.17 -0.29
C MET A 136 1.56 -28.51 0.66
N ASP A 137 1.89 -29.80 0.80
CA ASP A 137 3.15 -30.26 1.40
C ASP A 137 4.21 -30.48 0.29
N GLY A 138 5.22 -31.30 0.56
CA GLY A 138 6.30 -31.59 -0.37
C GLY A 138 7.17 -30.37 -0.65
N ARG A 139 7.85 -30.38 -1.79
CA ARG A 139 8.63 -29.23 -2.25
C ARG A 139 8.47 -28.97 -3.74
N ASP A 140 8.68 -27.73 -4.12
CA ASP A 140 8.74 -27.29 -5.52
C ASP A 140 7.42 -27.54 -6.28
N ASN A 141 6.28 -27.68 -5.59
CA ASN A 141 4.99 -27.89 -6.23
C ASN A 141 4.36 -26.56 -6.66
N ARG A 142 3.64 -26.58 -7.78
CA ARG A 142 2.87 -25.45 -8.29
C ARG A 142 1.40 -25.81 -8.54
N ILE A 143 0.50 -25.05 -7.93
CA ILE A 143 -0.91 -25.00 -8.33
C ILE A 143 -1.09 -23.73 -9.15
N GLU A 144 -1.59 -23.87 -10.38
CA GLU A 144 -1.67 -22.78 -11.35
C GLU A 144 -3.07 -22.69 -11.98
N GLY A 145 -3.68 -21.51 -11.98
CA GLY A 145 -4.93 -21.27 -12.72
C GLY A 145 -6.18 -21.90 -12.11
N PHE A 146 -6.17 -22.27 -10.82
CA PHE A 146 -7.32 -22.89 -10.17
C PHE A 146 -8.44 -21.88 -9.90
N ASN A 147 -9.69 -22.33 -10.01
CA ASN A 147 -10.88 -21.61 -9.53
C ASN A 147 -11.51 -22.39 -8.39
N LEU A 148 -11.53 -21.83 -7.18
CA LEU A 148 -12.02 -22.50 -5.98
C LEU A 148 -13.20 -21.73 -5.38
N THR A 149 -14.31 -22.43 -5.12
CA THR A 149 -15.39 -21.93 -4.26
C THR A 149 -15.49 -22.78 -3.00
N VAL A 150 -15.25 -22.19 -1.84
CA VAL A 150 -15.25 -22.88 -0.54
C VAL A 150 -16.58 -22.62 0.19
N ARG A 151 -17.27 -23.68 0.64
CA ARG A 151 -18.55 -23.58 1.39
C ARG A 151 -18.67 -24.66 2.45
N GLY A 152 -19.58 -24.44 3.40
CA GLY A 152 -19.92 -25.43 4.42
C GLY A 152 -19.07 -25.26 5.67
N SER A 153 -19.56 -24.46 6.61
CA SER A 153 -18.93 -24.24 7.91
C SER A 153 -20.00 -23.84 8.92
N TYR A 154 -19.70 -23.96 10.20
CA TYR A 154 -20.62 -23.53 11.25
C TYR A 154 -19.88 -22.83 12.40
N PRO A 155 -20.48 -21.79 13.02
CA PRO A 155 -21.45 -20.92 12.37
C PRO A 155 -20.80 -20.20 11.18
N TYR A 156 -21.58 -19.90 10.15
CA TYR A 156 -21.20 -18.97 9.09
C TYR A 156 -22.04 -17.70 9.23
N GLY A 157 -21.46 -16.54 8.96
CA GLY A 157 -22.20 -15.26 9.05
C GLY A 157 -21.82 -14.35 10.23
N TYR A 158 -20.84 -14.72 11.07
CA TYR A 158 -20.41 -13.90 12.22
C TYR A 158 -18.91 -13.64 12.31
N GLY A 159 -18.09 -14.22 11.43
CA GLY A 159 -16.63 -14.12 11.52
C GLY A 159 -16.09 -14.66 12.84
N ASP A 160 -15.13 -13.95 13.43
CA ASP A 160 -14.51 -14.31 14.72
C ASP A 160 -15.18 -13.63 15.94
N ALA A 161 -16.35 -13.00 15.78
CA ALA A 161 -17.03 -12.30 16.87
C ALA A 161 -17.33 -13.20 18.08
N PHE A 162 -17.70 -14.46 17.81
CA PHE A 162 -18.06 -15.43 18.84
C PHE A 162 -16.96 -16.46 19.11
N GLY A 163 -15.72 -16.11 18.73
CA GLY A 163 -14.51 -16.81 19.11
C GLY A 163 -13.92 -17.70 18.03
N LYS A 164 -12.83 -18.38 18.40
CA LYS A 164 -12.10 -19.30 17.52
C LYS A 164 -11.41 -20.38 18.34
N GLY A 165 -11.52 -21.63 17.88
CA GLY A 165 -10.87 -22.76 18.56
C GLY A 165 -11.45 -23.05 19.94
N GLY A 166 -10.61 -23.56 20.85
CA GLY A 166 -11.04 -23.91 22.21
C GLY A 166 -11.37 -22.66 23.03
N GLY A 167 -12.53 -22.68 23.70
CA GLY A 167 -13.01 -21.57 24.53
C GLY A 167 -13.96 -20.60 23.82
N ALA A 168 -14.21 -20.76 22.53
CA ALA A 168 -15.14 -19.94 21.78
C ALA A 168 -16.56 -19.98 22.37
N VAL A 169 -17.23 -18.81 22.39
CA VAL A 169 -18.63 -18.67 22.82
C VAL A 169 -19.57 -19.55 21.98
N ILE A 170 -19.35 -19.60 20.67
CA ILE A 170 -20.03 -20.55 19.77
C ILE A 170 -19.01 -21.54 19.23
N ALA A 171 -19.32 -22.83 19.30
CA ALA A 171 -18.45 -23.88 18.76
C ALA A 171 -18.35 -23.78 17.22
N HIS A 172 -17.15 -23.96 16.68
CA HIS A 172 -16.88 -23.80 15.25
C HIS A 172 -16.52 -25.13 14.58
N ASN A 173 -17.13 -25.38 13.42
CA ASN A 173 -16.73 -26.38 12.44
C ASN A 173 -16.26 -25.64 11.18
N LYS A 174 -14.94 -25.47 11.08
CA LYS A 174 -14.31 -24.61 10.06
C LYS A 174 -14.16 -25.33 8.73
N HIS A 175 -14.28 -24.60 7.63
CA HIS A 175 -13.81 -25.05 6.31
C HIS A 175 -12.93 -23.97 5.69
N SER A 176 -11.62 -24.25 5.63
CA SER A 176 -10.61 -23.33 5.12
C SER A 176 -10.21 -23.69 3.68
N GLY A 177 -9.73 -22.70 2.93
CA GLY A 177 -9.40 -22.85 1.51
C GLY A 177 -8.05 -23.51 1.29
N VAL A 178 -6.99 -22.72 1.19
CA VAL A 178 -5.65 -23.21 0.79
C VAL A 178 -4.65 -23.09 1.95
N LEU A 179 -3.99 -24.21 2.26
CA LEU A 179 -2.94 -24.32 3.25
C LEU A 179 -1.63 -24.65 2.57
N ILE A 180 -0.75 -23.66 2.54
CA ILE A 180 0.59 -23.81 1.97
C ILE A 180 1.55 -24.22 3.10
N ARG A 181 2.21 -25.34 2.89
CA ARG A 181 3.29 -25.85 3.75
C ARG A 181 4.50 -26.17 2.86
N GLY A 182 5.40 -27.03 3.29
CA GLY A 182 6.47 -27.55 2.45
C GLY A 182 7.55 -26.52 2.14
N LEU A 183 8.31 -26.75 1.07
CA LEU A 183 9.44 -25.92 0.66
C LEU A 183 9.28 -25.44 -0.78
N ARG A 184 9.31 -24.12 -1.01
CA ARG A 184 9.18 -23.49 -2.35
C ARG A 184 7.92 -23.89 -3.11
N ASN A 185 6.83 -24.10 -2.37
CA ASN A 185 5.51 -24.31 -2.98
C ASN A 185 4.95 -22.98 -3.50
N HIS A 186 4.28 -23.04 -4.64
CA HIS A 186 3.83 -21.89 -5.41
C HIS A 186 2.33 -21.98 -5.73
N LEU A 187 1.54 -21.05 -5.20
CA LEU A 187 0.15 -20.84 -5.58
C LEU A 187 0.10 -19.69 -6.60
N LYS A 188 -0.28 -19.98 -7.85
CA LYS A 188 -0.10 -19.06 -8.97
C LYS A 188 -1.39 -18.85 -9.78
N ASP A 189 -1.74 -17.61 -10.08
CA ASP A 189 -2.83 -17.25 -11.00
C ASP A 189 -4.19 -17.88 -10.62
N CYS A 190 -4.42 -18.12 -9.31
CA CYS A 190 -5.63 -18.76 -8.80
C CYS A 190 -6.70 -17.76 -8.38
N ASN A 191 -7.96 -18.12 -8.59
CA ASN A 191 -9.15 -17.39 -8.13
C ASN A 191 -9.83 -18.18 -6.99
N ILE A 192 -9.92 -17.61 -5.80
CA ILE A 192 -10.41 -18.29 -4.60
C ILE A 192 -11.53 -17.45 -3.97
N ILE A 193 -12.75 -17.98 -4.00
CA ILE A 193 -13.94 -17.37 -3.41
C ILE A 193 -14.35 -18.19 -2.19
N SER A 194 -14.22 -17.62 -1.01
CA SER A 194 -14.64 -18.27 0.24
C SER A 194 -16.00 -17.77 0.69
N ARG A 195 -16.92 -18.71 0.92
CA ARG A 195 -18.23 -18.52 1.55
C ARG A 195 -18.38 -19.50 2.72
N SER A 196 -17.30 -19.61 3.49
CA SER A 196 -17.16 -20.42 4.70
C SER A 196 -16.39 -19.64 5.75
N TYR A 197 -16.52 -20.04 7.02
CA TYR A 197 -15.66 -19.59 8.10
C TYR A 197 -14.42 -20.47 8.16
N GLY A 198 -13.28 -19.83 7.94
CA GLY A 198 -11.96 -20.43 7.84
C GLY A 198 -10.98 -19.43 7.25
N HIS A 199 -9.71 -19.83 7.13
CA HIS A 199 -8.74 -19.04 6.37
C HIS A 199 -8.98 -19.25 4.88
N ILE A 200 -8.89 -18.18 4.08
CA ILE A 200 -8.97 -18.31 2.63
C ILE A 200 -7.65 -18.88 2.10
N VAL A 201 -6.52 -18.26 2.44
CA VAL A 201 -5.16 -18.76 2.17
C VAL A 201 -4.29 -18.58 3.41
N PHE A 202 -3.60 -19.63 3.84
CA PHE A 202 -2.70 -19.54 4.98
C PHE A 202 -1.48 -20.45 4.88
N MET A 203 -0.45 -20.12 5.65
CA MET A 203 0.83 -20.79 5.67
C MET A 203 1.17 -21.32 7.07
N GLN A 204 1.56 -22.58 7.13
CA GLN A 204 2.06 -23.25 8.33
C GLN A 204 3.22 -24.16 7.93
N ALA A 205 4.35 -24.07 8.62
CA ALA A 205 5.58 -24.80 8.27
C ALA A 205 6.06 -24.64 6.81
N ALA A 206 5.65 -23.57 6.11
CA ALA A 206 6.10 -23.27 4.76
C ALA A 206 7.47 -22.56 4.79
N SER A 207 8.37 -22.94 3.89
CA SER A 207 9.66 -22.26 3.72
C SER A 207 9.79 -21.79 2.28
N TYR A 208 10.06 -20.50 2.08
CA TYR A 208 10.05 -19.83 0.78
C TYR A 208 8.73 -20.01 -0.03
N PRO A 209 7.53 -19.92 0.57
CA PRO A 209 6.29 -20.01 -0.21
C PRO A 209 6.13 -18.78 -1.10
N THR A 210 5.55 -18.98 -2.28
CA THR A 210 5.16 -17.89 -3.20
C THR A 210 3.67 -17.94 -3.48
N ILE A 211 2.99 -16.80 -3.33
CA ILE A 211 1.62 -16.58 -3.77
C ILE A 211 1.67 -15.47 -4.84
N GLU A 212 1.27 -15.78 -6.06
CA GLU A 212 1.44 -14.90 -7.23
C GLU A 212 0.16 -14.82 -8.06
N GLY A 213 -0.24 -13.63 -8.50
CA GLY A 213 -1.31 -13.48 -9.50
C GLY A 213 -2.71 -13.88 -9.00
N CYS A 214 -2.89 -14.07 -7.70
CA CYS A 214 -4.14 -14.62 -7.16
C CYS A 214 -5.21 -13.55 -6.91
N TYR A 215 -6.46 -13.91 -7.19
CA TYR A 215 -7.64 -13.22 -6.68
C TYR A 215 -8.24 -13.99 -5.51
N ILE A 216 -8.40 -13.33 -4.36
CA ILE A 216 -8.85 -13.94 -3.11
C ILE A 216 -10.01 -13.12 -2.57
N GLU A 217 -11.18 -13.73 -2.40
CA GLU A 217 -12.38 -13.02 -1.99
C GLU A 217 -13.11 -13.72 -0.84
N GLY A 218 -13.38 -12.96 0.22
CA GLY A 218 -14.30 -13.33 1.29
C GLY A 218 -15.67 -12.66 1.16
N GLU A 219 -16.37 -12.53 2.27
CA GLU A 219 -17.67 -11.88 2.39
C GLU A 219 -17.69 -11.04 3.67
N MET A 220 -18.35 -9.88 3.60
CA MET A 220 -18.49 -8.94 4.70
C MET A 220 -19.95 -8.86 5.14
N ARG A 221 -20.21 -8.58 6.41
CA ARG A 221 -21.52 -8.35 6.99
C ARG A 221 -21.42 -7.29 8.08
N THR A 222 -22.38 -6.38 8.13
CA THR A 222 -22.43 -5.38 9.21
C THR A 222 -22.84 -6.03 10.53
N THR A 223 -22.35 -5.52 11.66
CA THR A 223 -22.83 -5.95 12.97
C THR A 223 -24.29 -5.55 13.19
N ASP A 224 -24.77 -4.48 12.55
CA ASP A 224 -26.18 -4.10 12.52
C ASP A 224 -27.06 -5.21 11.92
N ASP A 225 -26.65 -5.77 10.77
CA ASP A 225 -27.36 -6.89 10.13
C ASP A 225 -27.30 -8.18 10.96
N MET A 226 -26.23 -8.40 11.73
CA MET A 226 -26.15 -9.53 12.66
C MET A 226 -27.19 -9.36 13.78
N LEU A 227 -27.30 -8.16 14.34
CA LEU A 227 -28.20 -7.84 15.44
C LEU A 227 -29.69 -7.93 15.07
N LEU A 228 -30.05 -7.88 13.78
CA LEU A 228 -31.41 -8.15 13.31
C LEU A 228 -31.89 -9.58 13.60
N GLU A 229 -30.99 -10.49 13.98
CA GLU A 229 -31.33 -11.87 14.32
C GLU A 229 -31.85 -12.03 15.76
N GLU A 230 -32.01 -10.96 16.52
CA GLU A 230 -32.54 -11.02 17.89
C GLU A 230 -33.94 -11.65 17.93
N ASN A 231 -34.15 -12.59 18.85
CA ASN A 231 -35.35 -13.41 18.99
C ASN A 231 -35.64 -14.38 17.82
N THR A 232 -34.65 -14.70 16.98
CA THR A 232 -34.82 -15.66 15.88
C THR A 232 -34.42 -17.08 16.23
N GLY A 233 -33.74 -17.30 17.37
CA GLY A 233 -33.14 -18.58 17.75
C GLY A 233 -31.86 -18.91 16.97
N SER A 234 -31.25 -17.93 16.29
CA SER A 234 -29.97 -18.09 15.61
C SER A 234 -28.84 -18.39 16.61
N PRO A 235 -27.68 -18.90 16.15
CA PRO A 235 -26.55 -19.15 17.05
C PRO A 235 -26.12 -17.92 17.87
N ALA A 236 -26.10 -16.73 17.26
CA ALA A 236 -25.77 -15.49 17.96
C ALA A 236 -26.86 -15.06 18.96
N ASP A 237 -28.14 -15.23 18.60
CA ASP A 237 -29.27 -14.95 19.48
C ASP A 237 -29.28 -15.84 20.73
N ASN A 238 -28.95 -17.14 20.56
CA ASN A 238 -28.90 -18.11 21.66
C ASN A 238 -27.82 -17.80 22.71
N VAL A 239 -26.85 -16.93 22.39
CA VAL A 239 -25.81 -16.45 23.31
C VAL A 239 -25.98 -14.96 23.65
N ASP A 240 -27.16 -14.40 23.37
CA ASP A 240 -27.49 -12.98 23.59
C ASP A 240 -26.46 -12.02 22.98
N PHE A 241 -25.93 -12.40 21.80
CA PHE A 241 -24.88 -11.68 21.08
C PHE A 241 -23.62 -11.41 21.93
N MET A 242 -23.37 -12.19 22.99
CA MET A 242 -22.16 -12.07 23.79
C MET A 242 -20.94 -12.50 22.96
N THR A 243 -20.02 -11.57 22.71
CA THR A 243 -18.81 -11.86 21.93
C THR A 243 -17.76 -12.59 22.77
N ASP A 244 -16.80 -13.22 22.10
CA ASP A 244 -15.60 -13.78 22.72
C ASP A 244 -14.66 -12.69 23.28
N TRP A 245 -14.95 -11.42 22.97
CA TRP A 245 -14.24 -10.25 23.47
C TRP A 245 -14.74 -9.80 24.85
N GLY A 246 -15.75 -10.48 25.41
CA GLY A 246 -16.22 -10.28 26.78
C GLY A 246 -17.36 -9.28 26.94
N TYR A 247 -17.97 -8.83 25.84
CA TYR A 247 -19.11 -7.92 25.85
C TYR A 247 -20.05 -8.17 24.66
N ARG A 248 -21.26 -7.61 24.70
CA ARG A 248 -22.26 -7.82 23.65
C ARG A 248 -21.84 -7.16 22.33
N LEU A 249 -22.09 -7.81 21.19
CA LEU A 249 -21.74 -7.33 19.85
C LEU A 249 -22.26 -5.89 19.63
N PRO A 250 -21.38 -4.92 19.33
CA PRO A 250 -21.78 -3.52 19.15
C PRO A 250 -22.23 -3.25 17.71
N PRO A 251 -23.22 -2.36 17.48
CA PRO A 251 -23.65 -1.92 16.16
C PRO A 251 -22.59 -1.03 15.47
N GLY A 252 -22.72 -0.81 14.16
CA GLY A 252 -21.91 0.15 13.40
C GLY A 252 -20.53 -0.31 12.92
N TYR A 253 -20.25 -1.62 12.92
CA TYR A 253 -18.98 -2.17 12.42
C TYR A 253 -19.23 -3.09 11.21
N MET A 254 -18.21 -3.24 10.36
CA MET A 254 -18.20 -4.26 9.31
C MET A 254 -17.28 -5.40 9.72
N MET A 255 -17.78 -6.62 9.58
CA MET A 255 -17.10 -7.86 9.96
C MET A 255 -16.98 -8.78 8.75
N SER A 256 -15.83 -9.41 8.57
CA SER A 256 -15.64 -10.48 7.61
C SER A 256 -16.26 -11.76 8.14
N LEU A 257 -16.76 -12.58 7.23
CA LEU A 257 -17.28 -13.89 7.54
C LEU A 257 -16.19 -14.98 7.51
N GLN A 258 -14.93 -14.60 7.24
CA GLN A 258 -13.75 -15.46 7.19
C GLN A 258 -12.79 -15.16 8.35
N GLU A 259 -11.86 -16.07 8.60
CA GLU A 259 -10.82 -15.91 9.64
C GLU A 259 -9.64 -15.04 9.16
N GLY A 260 -9.36 -15.03 7.85
CA GLY A 260 -8.31 -14.22 7.24
C GLY A 260 -8.15 -14.46 5.73
N GLY A 261 -7.63 -13.46 5.02
CA GLY A 261 -7.28 -13.52 3.60
C GLY A 261 -6.00 -14.32 3.38
N ILE A 262 -4.83 -13.67 3.40
CA ILE A 262 -3.52 -14.35 3.42
C ILE A 262 -2.91 -14.25 4.82
N ARG A 263 -2.58 -15.40 5.44
CA ARG A 263 -2.00 -15.43 6.80
C ARG A 263 -0.82 -16.38 6.94
N ALA A 264 0.21 -16.01 7.71
CA ALA A 264 1.30 -16.91 8.10
C ALA A 264 1.32 -17.19 9.61
N TYR A 265 1.81 -18.38 9.98
CA TYR A 265 2.01 -18.81 11.36
C TYR A 265 3.44 -19.25 11.65
N ASN A 266 3.89 -19.07 12.89
CA ASN A 266 5.20 -19.50 13.40
C ASN A 266 5.23 -20.97 13.85
N ALA A 267 4.24 -21.77 13.48
CA ALA A 267 4.15 -23.18 13.79
C ALA A 267 3.43 -23.95 12.68
N GLY A 268 3.60 -25.27 12.67
CA GLY A 268 2.98 -26.16 11.71
C GLY A 268 3.74 -27.48 11.59
N THR A 269 3.10 -28.43 10.92
CA THR A 269 3.69 -29.72 10.55
C THR A 269 3.57 -29.87 9.04
N THR A 270 4.66 -30.22 8.37
CA THR A 270 4.69 -30.49 6.93
C THR A 270 5.40 -31.81 6.64
N TYR A 271 5.19 -32.35 5.45
CA TYR A 271 5.83 -33.56 4.98
C TYR A 271 6.69 -33.25 3.75
N ILE A 272 7.99 -33.56 3.80
CA ILE A 272 8.90 -33.37 2.67
C ILE A 272 9.70 -34.65 2.51
N ASP A 273 9.73 -35.22 1.30
CA ASP A 273 10.45 -36.47 1.00
C ASP A 273 10.05 -37.62 1.97
N GLY A 274 8.77 -37.68 2.34
CA GLY A 274 8.24 -38.67 3.30
C GLY A 274 8.61 -38.42 4.77
N VAL A 275 9.28 -37.30 5.09
CA VAL A 275 9.70 -36.94 6.44
C VAL A 275 8.77 -35.87 7.02
N GLU A 276 8.25 -36.11 8.22
CA GLU A 276 7.52 -35.11 9.00
C GLU A 276 8.48 -34.05 9.55
N ILE A 277 8.17 -32.78 9.32
CA ILE A 277 8.94 -31.62 9.77
C ILE A 277 8.01 -30.66 10.51
N GLN A 278 8.40 -30.30 11.74
CA GLN A 278 7.72 -29.27 12.51
C GLN A 278 8.55 -27.99 12.54
N ARG A 279 7.98 -26.90 12.03
CA ARG A 279 8.64 -25.57 11.98
C ARG A 279 7.64 -24.44 11.83
N GLY A 280 8.11 -23.21 12.00
CA GLY A 280 7.36 -22.01 11.62
C GLY A 280 7.48 -21.71 10.13
N THR A 281 6.64 -20.78 9.66
CA THR A 281 6.74 -20.26 8.29
C THR A 281 7.93 -19.30 8.18
N ASP A 282 8.71 -19.43 7.09
CA ASP A 282 9.82 -18.53 6.79
C ASP A 282 9.85 -18.09 5.33
N ASN A 283 10.37 -16.88 5.12
CA ASN A 283 10.63 -16.28 3.81
C ASN A 283 9.42 -16.18 2.84
N PRO A 284 8.21 -15.79 3.27
CA PRO A 284 7.05 -15.71 2.39
C PRO A 284 7.13 -14.57 1.37
N THR A 285 6.71 -14.84 0.14
CA THR A 285 6.54 -13.86 -0.94
C THR A 285 5.08 -13.84 -1.42
N VAL A 286 4.48 -12.64 -1.49
CA VAL A 286 3.14 -12.40 -2.05
C VAL A 286 3.24 -11.32 -3.12
N LYS A 287 2.83 -11.62 -4.36
CA LYS A 287 2.93 -10.66 -5.47
C LYS A 287 1.75 -10.68 -6.42
N ASP A 288 1.46 -9.53 -7.03
CA ASP A 288 0.47 -9.41 -8.12
C ASP A 288 -0.93 -9.93 -7.74
N CYS A 289 -1.30 -9.84 -6.46
CA CYS A 289 -2.54 -10.39 -5.93
C CYS A 289 -3.59 -9.30 -5.67
N THR A 290 -4.86 -9.67 -5.75
CA THR A 290 -5.98 -8.87 -5.22
C THR A 290 -6.69 -9.64 -4.12
N ILE A 291 -6.82 -9.02 -2.94
CA ILE A 291 -7.57 -9.58 -1.82
C ILE A 291 -8.76 -8.67 -1.55
N LYS A 292 -9.96 -9.25 -1.51
CA LYS A 292 -11.21 -8.52 -1.33
C LYS A 292 -12.04 -9.09 -0.18
N ASN A 293 -12.66 -8.22 0.61
CA ASN A 293 -13.68 -8.61 1.59
C ASN A 293 -13.20 -9.67 2.60
N ALA A 294 -11.97 -9.52 3.10
CA ALA A 294 -11.37 -10.46 4.05
C ALA A 294 -11.10 -9.79 5.40
N ARG A 295 -11.11 -10.59 6.48
CA ARG A 295 -10.76 -10.10 7.81
C ARG A 295 -9.37 -9.47 7.86
N THR A 296 -8.41 -10.12 7.23
CA THR A 296 -7.05 -9.61 7.06
C THR A 296 -6.65 -9.71 5.60
N GLY A 297 -6.11 -8.66 5.00
CA GLY A 297 -5.58 -8.68 3.64
C GLY A 297 -4.35 -9.58 3.56
N VAL A 298 -3.21 -9.08 4.06
CA VAL A 298 -1.95 -9.83 4.13
C VAL A 298 -1.35 -9.72 5.52
N THR A 299 -1.39 -10.81 6.29
CA THR A 299 -0.84 -10.88 7.65
C THR A 299 0.31 -11.88 7.74
N LEU A 300 1.54 -11.36 7.83
CA LEU A 300 2.77 -12.17 7.86
C LEU A 300 3.56 -11.99 9.17
N VAL A 301 3.00 -11.30 10.16
CA VAL A 301 3.70 -10.99 11.42
C VAL A 301 4.32 -12.21 12.10
N HIS A 302 3.69 -13.39 12.03
CA HIS A 302 4.21 -14.62 12.64
C HIS A 302 5.17 -15.41 11.75
N ALA A 303 5.43 -15.00 10.50
CA ALA A 303 6.52 -15.59 9.73
C ALA A 303 7.88 -15.06 10.21
N THR A 304 8.96 -15.77 9.86
CA THR A 304 10.34 -15.33 10.06
C THR A 304 11.06 -15.15 8.72
N GLY A 305 12.30 -14.66 8.74
CA GLY A 305 13.08 -14.40 7.52
C GLY A 305 12.57 -13.20 6.72
N THR A 306 12.81 -13.22 5.41
CA THR A 306 12.49 -12.14 4.48
C THR A 306 11.04 -12.21 4.04
N LYS A 307 10.23 -11.22 4.43
CA LYS A 307 8.82 -11.14 4.03
C LYS A 307 8.70 -10.09 2.93
N HIS A 308 8.18 -10.48 1.77
CA HIS A 308 8.08 -9.60 0.60
C HIS A 308 6.65 -9.56 0.08
N VAL A 309 6.09 -8.35 -0.04
CA VAL A 309 4.75 -8.09 -0.59
C VAL A 309 4.87 -7.02 -1.67
N GLU A 310 4.47 -7.34 -2.90
CA GLU A 310 4.68 -6.45 -4.05
C GLU A 310 3.48 -6.44 -4.99
N ASN A 311 3.06 -5.26 -5.46
CA ASN A 311 1.96 -5.13 -6.42
C ASN A 311 0.67 -5.84 -5.96
N VAL A 312 0.37 -5.77 -4.66
CA VAL A 312 -0.84 -6.36 -4.08
C VAL A 312 -1.88 -5.26 -3.87
N THR A 313 -3.15 -5.56 -4.17
CA THR A 313 -4.29 -4.66 -3.92
C THR A 313 -5.25 -5.24 -2.88
N LEU A 314 -5.62 -4.46 -1.86
CA LEU A 314 -6.57 -4.84 -0.80
C LEU A 314 -7.85 -4.00 -0.89
N ILE A 315 -9.01 -4.66 -0.99
CA ILE A 315 -10.31 -3.99 -1.14
C ILE A 315 -11.25 -4.43 -0.03
N GLY A 316 -11.81 -3.47 0.73
CA GLY A 316 -12.82 -3.75 1.76
C GLY A 316 -12.38 -4.79 2.80
N CYS A 317 -11.15 -4.70 3.29
CA CYS A 317 -10.66 -5.59 4.36
C CYS A 317 -10.83 -4.96 5.74
N GLU A 318 -11.09 -5.75 6.80
CA GLU A 318 -11.15 -5.22 8.18
C GLU A 318 -9.78 -4.81 8.73
N GLN A 319 -8.72 -5.36 8.13
CA GLN A 319 -7.33 -5.02 8.39
C GLN A 319 -6.55 -5.30 7.11
N GLY A 320 -5.78 -4.32 6.61
CA GLY A 320 -5.00 -4.47 5.39
C GLY A 320 -3.69 -5.24 5.61
N TYR A 321 -2.56 -4.56 5.40
CA TYR A 321 -1.22 -5.12 5.56
C TYR A 321 -0.80 -5.17 7.04
N SER A 322 -0.31 -6.33 7.47
CA SER A 322 0.24 -6.55 8.82
C SER A 322 1.39 -7.57 8.77
N ILE A 323 2.59 -7.13 8.39
CA ILE A 323 3.72 -8.05 8.11
C ILE A 323 4.78 -8.11 9.21
N GLY A 324 4.72 -7.21 10.19
CA GLY A 324 5.71 -7.11 11.27
C GLY A 324 7.04 -6.51 10.79
N SER A 325 7.81 -7.26 9.99
CA SER A 325 9.11 -6.87 9.42
C SER A 325 9.19 -7.27 7.95
N GLY A 326 9.91 -6.53 7.11
CA GLY A 326 10.08 -6.86 5.69
C GLY A 326 9.63 -5.73 4.77
N THR A 327 9.10 -6.08 3.60
CA THR A 327 8.85 -5.11 2.54
C THR A 327 7.43 -5.21 2.01
N VAL A 328 6.77 -4.06 1.89
CA VAL A 328 5.49 -3.85 1.20
C VAL A 328 5.72 -2.75 0.18
N ILE A 329 5.74 -3.06 -1.12
CA ILE A 329 6.10 -2.09 -2.18
C ILE A 329 5.09 -2.09 -3.31
N ASN A 330 4.87 -0.93 -3.95
CA ASN A 330 3.91 -0.77 -5.04
C ASN A 330 2.52 -1.34 -4.69
N CYS A 331 2.13 -1.28 -3.43
CA CYS A 331 0.92 -1.91 -2.93
C CYS A 331 -0.22 -0.89 -2.86
N SER A 332 -1.46 -1.36 -2.81
CA SER A 332 -2.62 -0.47 -2.76
C SER A 332 -3.71 -1.01 -1.86
N GLY A 333 -4.51 -0.13 -1.26
CA GLY A 333 -5.74 -0.58 -0.61
C GLY A 333 -6.62 0.53 -0.11
N ASP A 334 -7.90 0.21 0.10
CA ASP A 334 -8.87 1.12 0.70
C ASP A 334 -8.98 0.93 2.21
N ALA A 335 -9.44 1.98 2.89
CA ALA A 335 -9.68 1.98 4.33
C ALA A 335 -11.18 1.86 4.68
N GLN A 336 -11.99 1.23 3.82
CA GLN A 336 -13.45 1.28 3.92
C GLN A 336 -13.96 0.65 5.22
N TYR A 337 -13.41 -0.51 5.59
CA TYR A 337 -13.84 -1.30 6.75
C TYR A 337 -12.78 -1.42 7.85
N GLY A 338 -11.55 -1.02 7.56
CA GLY A 338 -10.44 -1.07 8.49
C GLY A 338 -9.19 -0.36 7.94
N PRO A 339 -8.11 -0.26 8.72
CA PRO A 339 -6.91 0.41 8.26
C PRO A 339 -6.21 -0.37 7.15
N VAL A 340 -5.68 0.34 6.15
CA VAL A 340 -4.87 -0.23 5.07
C VAL A 340 -3.56 -0.79 5.63
N LEU A 341 -2.98 -0.15 6.65
CA LEU A 341 -1.76 -0.60 7.33
C LEU A 341 -2.01 -0.76 8.83
N SER A 342 -1.63 -1.90 9.39
CA SER A 342 -1.76 -2.12 10.84
C SER A 342 -0.63 -2.98 11.38
N PHE A 343 0.16 -2.41 12.28
CA PHE A 343 1.14 -3.17 13.06
C PHE A 343 0.46 -3.95 14.19
N ALA A 344 1.10 -5.05 14.59
CA ALA A 344 0.52 -5.98 15.56
C ALA A 344 1.20 -5.90 16.92
N TYR A 345 2.48 -5.51 16.98
CA TYR A 345 3.23 -5.47 18.23
C TYR A 345 4.19 -4.28 18.29
N SER A 346 4.45 -3.78 19.50
CA SER A 346 5.50 -2.77 19.75
C SER A 346 6.90 -3.29 19.44
N SER A 347 7.07 -4.61 19.32
CA SER A 347 8.32 -5.26 18.94
C SER A 347 8.52 -5.40 17.43
N ASP A 348 7.49 -5.08 16.63
CA ASP A 348 7.61 -5.06 15.17
C ASP A 348 8.67 -4.02 14.78
N LYS A 349 9.50 -4.35 13.77
CA LYS A 349 10.60 -3.46 13.38
C LYS A 349 11.11 -3.72 11.97
N ASN A 350 11.84 -2.72 11.43
CA ASN A 350 12.55 -2.83 10.15
C ASN A 350 11.60 -3.21 9.01
N THR A 351 10.66 -2.31 8.71
CA THR A 351 9.69 -2.51 7.65
C THR A 351 9.74 -1.36 6.68
N ASP A 352 9.95 -1.66 5.41
CA ASP A 352 9.90 -0.71 4.31
C ASP A 352 8.52 -0.81 3.65
N ILE A 353 7.78 0.29 3.64
CA ILE A 353 6.39 0.34 3.21
C ILE A 353 6.20 1.46 2.18
N ASP A 354 5.60 1.10 1.06
CA ASP A 354 5.10 1.97 0.00
C ASP A 354 3.71 1.48 -0.41
N ILE A 355 2.69 2.27 -0.03
CA ILE A 355 1.28 1.95 -0.23
C ILE A 355 0.55 3.15 -0.82
N ASN A 356 -0.19 2.94 -1.90
CA ASN A 356 -1.17 3.88 -2.44
C ASN A 356 -2.56 3.63 -1.85
N VAL A 357 -3.06 4.59 -1.08
CA VAL A 357 -4.40 4.54 -0.49
C VAL A 357 -5.45 4.81 -1.58
N LEU A 358 -6.36 3.85 -1.73
CA LEU A 358 -7.44 3.90 -2.71
C LEU A 358 -8.71 4.52 -2.10
N PRO A 359 -9.52 5.22 -2.92
CA PRO A 359 -10.83 5.65 -2.48
C PRO A 359 -11.77 4.45 -2.31
N ALA A 360 -12.59 4.48 -1.26
CA ALA A 360 -13.64 3.52 -1.03
C ALA A 360 -14.78 3.70 -2.03
N GLU A 361 -15.34 2.59 -2.52
CA GLU A 361 -16.49 2.62 -3.45
C GLU A 361 -17.84 2.80 -2.74
N GLY A 362 -17.87 2.68 -1.40
CA GLY A 362 -19.10 2.65 -0.62
C GLY A 362 -18.98 3.32 0.76
N PRO A 363 -20.00 3.14 1.63
CA PRO A 363 -20.00 3.73 2.95
C PRO A 363 -18.87 3.19 3.84
N TYR A 364 -18.40 4.04 4.75
CA TYR A 364 -17.39 3.69 5.73
C TYR A 364 -17.98 2.97 6.93
N TYR A 365 -17.37 1.85 7.28
CA TYR A 365 -17.60 1.10 8.52
C TYR A 365 -16.27 0.79 9.23
N ASN A 366 -15.25 1.61 8.98
CA ASN A 366 -13.96 1.54 9.62
C ASN A 366 -14.05 2.05 11.07
N GLY A 367 -14.44 1.14 11.96
CA GLY A 367 -14.61 1.44 13.37
C GLY A 367 -13.31 1.78 14.11
N SER A 368 -12.14 1.58 13.52
CA SER A 368 -10.87 2.01 14.10
C SER A 368 -10.64 3.52 13.99
N GLY A 369 -11.31 4.18 13.03
CA GLY A 369 -11.07 5.59 12.71
C GLY A 369 -9.70 5.87 12.10
N THR A 370 -8.99 4.84 11.61
CA THR A 370 -7.63 4.99 11.09
C THR A 370 -7.47 4.47 9.66
N VAL A 371 -6.68 5.18 8.85
CA VAL A 371 -6.16 4.66 7.57
C VAL A 371 -4.92 3.80 7.81
N ALA A 372 -4.11 4.17 8.81
CA ALA A 372 -2.94 3.42 9.24
C ALA A 372 -2.81 3.46 10.78
N TYR A 373 -2.51 2.31 11.37
CA TYR A 373 -2.17 2.15 12.78
C TYR A 373 -0.72 1.68 12.91
N ILE A 374 0.16 2.59 13.30
CA ILE A 374 1.61 2.44 13.27
C ILE A 374 2.13 2.25 14.70
N GLY A 375 2.71 1.07 14.95
CA GLY A 375 3.46 0.74 16.15
C GLY A 375 4.78 0.08 15.76
N GLY A 376 5.66 -0.17 16.72
CA GLY A 376 6.98 -0.76 16.44
C GLY A 376 8.08 0.28 16.27
N SER A 377 9.15 -0.08 15.57
CA SER A 377 10.31 0.82 15.41
C SER A 377 11.13 0.62 14.14
N ALA A 378 11.94 1.61 13.76
CA ALA A 378 12.83 1.51 12.60
C ALA A 378 12.10 1.15 11.30
N HIS A 379 10.87 1.66 11.15
CA HIS A 379 10.11 1.55 9.91
C HIS A 379 10.43 2.72 8.99
N ASN A 380 10.29 2.49 7.69
CA ASN A 380 10.31 3.53 6.66
C ASN A 380 8.99 3.41 5.88
N ILE A 381 8.08 4.35 6.09
CA ILE A 381 6.69 4.24 5.65
C ILE A 381 6.38 5.40 4.73
N THR A 382 5.92 5.09 3.52
CA THR A 382 5.39 6.06 2.57
C THR A 382 3.96 5.69 2.22
N LEU A 383 3.05 6.66 2.39
CA LEU A 383 1.65 6.54 2.02
C LEU A 383 1.32 7.55 0.93
N HIS A 384 0.81 7.07 -0.20
CA HIS A 384 0.40 7.89 -1.35
C HIS A 384 -1.11 7.80 -1.57
N GLY A 385 -1.59 8.51 -2.60
CA GLY A 385 -3.00 8.48 -2.98
C GLY A 385 -3.84 9.33 -2.04
N ASN A 386 -5.17 9.15 -2.09
CA ASN A 386 -6.08 9.78 -1.15
C ASN A 386 -7.50 9.23 -1.24
N ASP A 387 -8.29 9.42 -0.17
CA ASP A 387 -9.75 9.41 -0.23
C ASP A 387 -10.35 10.67 0.41
N PRO A 388 -10.87 11.62 -0.40
CA PRO A 388 -11.43 12.86 0.11
C PRO A 388 -12.73 12.68 0.93
N ASN A 389 -13.34 11.48 0.91
CA ASN A 389 -14.55 11.17 1.68
C ASN A 389 -14.24 10.49 3.01
N ALA A 390 -13.01 10.03 3.23
CA ALA A 390 -12.62 9.44 4.52
C ALA A 390 -12.44 10.54 5.57
N ASN A 391 -13.08 10.34 6.71
CA ASN A 391 -12.78 11.06 7.95
C ASN A 391 -11.96 10.15 8.88
N LEU A 392 -10.74 9.84 8.46
CA LEU A 392 -9.81 8.92 9.12
C LEU A 392 -8.47 9.62 9.39
N LYS A 393 -7.67 9.04 10.28
CA LYS A 393 -6.32 9.54 10.60
C LYS A 393 -5.24 8.48 10.45
N ILE A 394 -3.99 8.91 10.35
CA ILE A 394 -2.82 8.08 10.58
C ILE A 394 -2.49 8.17 12.07
N GLN A 395 -2.56 7.03 12.77
CA GLN A 395 -2.30 6.94 14.21
C GLN A 395 -0.92 6.32 14.43
N VAL A 396 -0.01 7.06 15.07
CA VAL A 396 1.35 6.61 15.39
C VAL A 396 1.49 6.45 16.91
N GLY A 397 1.57 5.20 17.37
CA GLY A 397 1.48 4.83 18.78
C GLY A 397 0.05 4.97 19.33
N GLY A 398 -0.14 4.58 20.60
CA GLY A 398 -1.40 4.73 21.32
C GLY A 398 -2.42 3.63 21.04
N ASP A 399 -3.70 3.94 21.23
CA ASP A 399 -4.81 2.98 21.14
C ASP A 399 -5.20 2.68 19.68
N LYS A 400 -5.41 1.40 19.39
CA LYS A 400 -5.87 0.86 18.12
C LYS A 400 -7.35 1.13 17.85
N ASN A 401 -8.17 1.30 18.89
CA ASN A 401 -9.63 1.49 18.80
C ASN A 401 -10.35 0.45 17.93
N ASN A 402 -9.83 -0.79 17.84
CA ASN A 402 -10.48 -1.85 17.10
C ASN A 402 -11.58 -2.50 17.95
N VAL A 403 -12.68 -2.92 17.30
CA VAL A 403 -13.79 -3.58 17.99
C VAL A 403 -13.30 -4.75 18.86
N ARG A 404 -12.36 -5.57 18.42
CA ARG A 404 -11.90 -6.75 19.17
C ARG A 404 -11.25 -6.44 20.53
N VAL A 405 -10.96 -5.17 20.81
CA VAL A 405 -10.06 -4.75 21.89
C VAL A 405 -10.54 -3.49 22.63
N LEU A 406 -11.82 -3.15 22.51
CA LEU A 406 -12.39 -1.94 23.12
C LEU A 406 -12.14 -1.90 24.63
N GLY A 407 -11.30 -0.97 25.08
CA GLY A 407 -11.12 -0.62 26.49
C GLY A 407 -10.22 -1.54 27.33
N GLU A 408 -9.64 -2.60 26.76
CA GLU A 408 -8.82 -3.55 27.53
C GLU A 408 -7.36 -3.58 27.02
N PRO A 409 -6.38 -3.23 27.87
CA PRO A 409 -4.97 -3.36 27.53
C PRO A 409 -4.61 -4.83 27.29
N PHE A 410 -3.95 -5.11 26.17
CA PHE A 410 -3.41 -6.43 25.87
C PHE A 410 -2.14 -6.30 25.04
N ASN A 411 -1.46 -7.40 24.74
CA ASN A 411 -0.14 -7.37 24.10
C ASN A 411 -0.10 -6.75 22.68
N GLN A 412 -1.25 -6.43 22.07
CA GLN A 412 -1.34 -5.75 20.77
C GLN A 412 -2.04 -4.39 20.84
N ASN A 413 -2.32 -3.85 22.03
CA ASN A 413 -2.92 -2.53 22.25
C ASN A 413 -2.76 -2.05 23.71
N PRO A 414 -2.37 -0.79 23.97
CA PRO A 414 -1.84 0.18 23.02
C PRO A 414 -0.41 -0.18 22.57
N LEU A 415 -0.02 0.34 21.41
CA LEU A 415 1.33 0.15 20.86
C LEU A 415 2.20 1.38 21.10
N THR A 416 3.49 1.14 21.31
CA THR A 416 4.53 2.20 21.23
C THR A 416 5.06 2.28 19.81
N ALA A 417 5.39 3.48 19.35
CA ALA A 417 6.02 3.71 18.05
C ALA A 417 7.32 4.50 18.24
N SER A 418 8.44 4.08 17.65
CA SER A 418 9.67 4.85 17.80
C SER A 418 10.70 4.74 16.68
N ASN A 419 11.55 5.76 16.53
CA ASN A 419 12.71 5.73 15.64
C ASN A 419 12.33 5.32 14.20
N LEU A 420 11.30 5.93 13.63
CA LEU A 420 10.76 5.58 12.31
C LEU A 420 10.66 6.82 11.41
N VAL A 421 10.64 6.57 10.11
CA VAL A 421 10.39 7.59 9.08
C VAL A 421 8.97 7.39 8.54
N LEU A 422 8.17 8.46 8.55
CA LEU A 422 6.81 8.51 8.01
C LEU A 422 6.73 9.63 6.96
N ASN A 423 6.53 9.25 5.71
CA ASN A 423 6.27 10.14 4.59
C ASN A 423 4.80 9.99 4.19
N ASN A 424 3.94 10.76 4.82
CA ASN A 424 2.52 10.82 4.48
C ASN A 424 2.30 11.80 3.32
N GLN A 425 2.13 11.29 2.10
CA GLN A 425 1.81 12.10 0.92
C GLN A 425 0.29 12.24 0.67
N THR A 426 -0.53 11.77 1.62
CA THR A 426 -1.99 11.90 1.62
C THR A 426 -2.42 13.10 2.48
N ASP A 427 -3.65 13.59 2.33
CA ASP A 427 -4.17 14.66 3.21
C ASP A 427 -4.72 14.15 4.56
N PHE A 428 -4.59 12.84 4.86
CA PHE A 428 -5.02 12.30 6.14
C PHE A 428 -4.22 12.92 7.29
N PRO A 429 -4.89 13.41 8.35
CA PRO A 429 -4.20 13.94 9.51
C PRO A 429 -3.32 12.88 10.18
N VAL A 430 -2.14 13.28 10.62
CA VAL A 430 -1.19 12.45 11.38
C VAL A 430 -1.30 12.80 12.86
N VAL A 431 -1.58 11.80 13.68
CA VAL A 431 -1.58 11.91 15.13
C VAL A 431 -0.41 11.11 15.69
N LEU A 432 0.59 11.82 16.20
CA LEU A 432 1.70 11.26 16.96
C LEU A 432 1.28 11.21 18.43
N ASP A 433 0.98 10.02 18.93
CA ASP A 433 0.52 9.80 20.30
C ASP A 433 1.62 10.07 21.34
N ALA A 434 1.27 10.23 22.61
CA ALA A 434 2.23 10.31 23.71
C ALA A 434 3.13 9.05 23.81
N MET A 435 2.69 7.92 23.26
CA MET A 435 3.47 6.68 23.13
C MET A 435 4.38 6.64 21.88
N SER A 436 4.53 7.77 21.17
CA SER A 436 5.44 7.93 20.03
C SER A 436 6.72 8.68 20.40
N SER A 437 7.84 8.30 19.79
CA SER A 437 9.10 9.04 19.96
C SER A 437 10.07 8.91 18.78
N ASN A 438 10.88 9.93 18.52
CA ASN A 438 11.87 9.91 17.42
C ASN A 438 11.24 9.55 16.06
N VAL A 439 10.03 10.01 15.79
CA VAL A 439 9.37 9.89 14.48
C VAL A 439 9.82 11.04 13.60
N THR A 440 10.27 10.79 12.37
CA THR A 440 10.71 11.82 11.42
C THR A 440 10.00 11.66 10.08
N GLY A 441 10.09 12.65 9.20
CA GLY A 441 9.55 12.58 7.83
C GLY A 441 8.64 13.77 7.51
N GLU A 442 7.68 13.58 6.62
CA GLU A 442 6.78 14.63 6.15
C GLU A 442 5.31 14.20 6.13
N SER A 443 4.37 15.14 6.20
CA SER A 443 2.93 14.88 6.11
C SER A 443 2.17 15.96 5.34
N CYS A 444 1.41 15.57 4.31
CA CYS A 444 0.51 16.50 3.60
C CYS A 444 -0.81 16.77 4.36
N GLY A 445 -1.12 15.94 5.35
CA GLY A 445 -2.24 16.15 6.28
C GLY A 445 -1.80 16.81 7.58
N GLU A 446 -2.76 17.41 8.29
CA GLU A 446 -2.54 18.11 9.56
C GLU A 446 -1.78 17.24 10.57
N ILE A 447 -0.78 17.83 11.23
CA ILE A 447 0.08 17.13 12.20
C ILE A 447 -0.35 17.52 13.62
N THR A 448 -0.69 16.52 14.42
CA THR A 448 -0.87 16.65 15.88
C THR A 448 0.21 15.84 16.58
N ASP A 449 1.12 16.52 17.28
CA ASP A 449 2.22 15.87 18.00
C ASP A 449 2.09 15.97 19.53
N ASN A 450 1.90 14.82 20.17
CA ASN A 450 1.88 14.66 21.63
C ASN A 450 3.05 13.80 22.12
N GLY A 451 3.92 13.34 21.23
CA GLY A 451 5.03 12.44 21.53
C GLY A 451 6.28 13.17 22.02
N THR A 452 7.41 12.47 22.00
CA THR A 452 8.70 13.01 22.43
C THR A 452 9.74 12.94 21.32
N SER A 453 10.40 14.07 21.04
CA SER A 453 11.49 14.13 20.05
C SER A 453 11.08 13.70 18.64
N ASN A 454 9.81 13.90 18.28
CA ASN A 454 9.36 13.75 16.90
C ASN A 454 9.70 15.01 16.09
N ASN A 455 9.89 14.83 14.79
CA ASN A 455 10.20 15.87 13.81
C ASN A 455 9.59 15.49 12.46
N VAL A 456 8.26 15.43 12.40
CA VAL A 456 7.49 15.32 11.15
C VAL A 456 7.12 16.72 10.73
N VAL A 457 7.42 17.08 9.48
CA VAL A 457 7.16 18.42 8.92
C VAL A 457 6.03 18.38 7.89
N ASP A 458 5.45 19.52 7.53
CA ASP A 458 4.41 19.56 6.50
C ASP A 458 4.98 19.21 5.11
N CYS A 459 4.26 18.40 4.33
CA CYS A 459 4.69 18.06 2.98
C CYS A 459 4.63 19.31 2.09
N GLY A 460 5.61 19.46 1.23
CA GLY A 460 5.74 20.71 0.47
C GLY A 460 6.44 21.83 1.23
N GLU A 461 6.90 21.61 2.47
CA GLU A 461 8.09 22.28 2.98
C GLU A 461 9.37 21.60 2.48
N THR A 462 9.44 21.35 1.17
CA THR A 462 10.72 21.49 0.48
C THR A 462 10.79 22.93 0.03
N VAL A 463 11.64 23.70 0.69
CA VAL A 463 12.04 25.02 0.23
C VAL A 463 12.78 24.85 -1.10
N THR A 464 12.07 24.77 -2.22
CA THR A 464 12.65 25.06 -3.54
C THR A 464 12.79 26.56 -3.68
N PHE A 465 13.71 27.11 -2.90
CA PHE A 465 14.28 28.43 -3.08
C PHE A 465 15.77 28.33 -2.72
N PRO A 466 16.71 28.81 -3.57
CA PRO A 466 16.55 29.48 -4.87
C PRO A 466 16.79 28.58 -6.10
N ASP A 467 16.15 28.93 -7.22
CA ASP A 467 16.52 28.49 -8.58
C ASP A 467 17.92 29.02 -8.92
N PRO A 468 18.95 28.16 -9.08
CA PRO A 468 20.32 28.59 -9.38
C PRO A 468 20.50 29.33 -10.70
N SER A 469 19.51 29.25 -11.59
CA SER A 469 19.53 29.92 -12.89
C SER A 469 18.96 31.34 -12.85
N ALA A 470 18.32 31.72 -11.74
CA ALA A 470 17.71 33.02 -11.56
C ALA A 470 18.61 34.04 -10.85
N ILE A 471 18.34 35.33 -11.10
CA ILE A 471 18.89 36.45 -10.33
C ILE A 471 17.77 36.96 -9.42
N TYR A 472 18.09 37.22 -8.15
CA TYR A 472 17.11 37.59 -7.15
C TYR A 472 17.34 38.97 -6.55
N LEU A 473 16.24 39.57 -6.15
CA LEU A 473 16.15 40.71 -5.26
C LEU A 473 15.68 40.20 -3.89
N ILE A 474 16.37 40.57 -2.81
CA ILE A 474 16.13 40.03 -1.45
C ILE A 474 15.57 41.13 -0.56
N ASN A 475 14.26 41.16 -0.32
CA ASN A 475 13.61 42.21 0.46
C ASN A 475 13.56 41.83 1.95
N ASN A 476 13.67 42.82 2.83
CA ASN A 476 13.34 42.71 4.24
C ASN A 476 12.07 43.53 4.51
N PRO A 477 10.90 42.88 4.66
CA PRO A 477 9.62 43.58 4.78
C PRO A 477 9.54 44.51 5.99
N ARG A 478 10.29 44.22 7.07
CA ARG A 478 10.27 45.02 8.30
C ARG A 478 10.83 46.42 8.10
N TRP A 479 11.81 46.57 7.22
CA TRP A 479 12.45 47.85 6.91
C TRP A 479 12.01 48.46 5.59
N THR A 480 11.17 47.75 4.83
CA THR A 480 10.79 48.18 3.47
C THR A 480 12.04 48.50 2.65
N ALA A 481 13.02 47.60 2.76
CA ALA A 481 14.37 47.75 2.26
C ALA A 481 14.87 46.42 1.69
N ARG A 482 15.97 46.44 0.93
CA ARG A 482 16.50 45.28 0.20
C ARG A 482 17.96 45.05 0.52
N LEU A 483 18.36 43.78 0.57
CA LEU A 483 19.76 43.38 0.73
C LEU A 483 20.59 43.84 -0.48
N GLY A 484 21.72 44.51 -0.24
CA GLY A 484 22.64 44.89 -1.30
C GLY A 484 24.10 44.91 -0.87
N ALA A 485 24.99 44.94 -1.86
CA ALA A 485 26.43 45.08 -1.67
C ALA A 485 27.06 45.72 -2.91
N ASP A 486 28.19 46.41 -2.73
CA ASP A 486 28.97 47.04 -3.79
C ASP A 486 30.39 46.45 -3.93
N GLY A 487 30.67 45.37 -3.20
CA GLY A 487 32.00 44.77 -3.12
C GLY A 487 32.92 45.42 -2.07
N GLY A 488 32.39 46.35 -1.27
CA GLY A 488 33.04 46.90 -0.08
C GLY A 488 33.26 45.87 1.04
N ASN A 489 33.31 46.30 2.30
CA ASN A 489 33.58 45.36 3.40
C ASN A 489 32.32 44.67 3.94
N GLU A 490 31.13 45.28 3.83
CA GLU A 490 29.91 44.85 4.53
C GLU A 490 28.70 44.80 3.59
N VAL A 491 27.70 44.00 3.97
CA VAL A 491 26.37 43.99 3.32
C VAL A 491 25.52 45.14 3.87
N LEU A 492 24.73 45.74 3.00
CA LEU A 492 23.97 46.96 3.28
C LEU A 492 22.47 46.74 3.04
N MET A 493 21.65 47.62 3.62
CA MET A 493 20.22 47.72 3.29
C MET A 493 20.01 48.89 2.32
N LEU A 494 19.57 48.58 1.11
CA LEU A 494 19.20 49.53 0.06
C LEU A 494 17.70 49.85 0.11
N ALA A 495 17.27 50.93 -0.56
CA ALA A 495 15.84 51.18 -0.77
C ALA A 495 15.18 49.98 -1.47
N GLU A 496 13.96 49.59 -1.08
CA GLU A 496 13.24 48.44 -1.67
C GLU A 496 13.01 48.58 -3.18
N THR A 497 13.01 49.81 -3.70
CA THR A 497 12.91 50.10 -5.15
C THR A 497 14.22 49.86 -5.91
N ALA A 498 15.34 49.61 -5.25
CA ALA A 498 16.64 49.46 -5.88
C ALA A 498 16.73 48.17 -6.70
N SER A 499 16.85 48.30 -8.03
CA SER A 499 17.00 47.18 -8.97
C SER A 499 18.38 47.12 -9.65
N THR A 500 19.35 47.91 -9.18
CA THR A 500 20.74 47.93 -9.68
C THR A 500 21.44 46.60 -9.42
N THR A 501 22.55 46.33 -10.12
CA THR A 501 23.34 45.11 -9.92
C THR A 501 23.82 44.92 -8.47
N THR A 502 24.02 46.01 -7.74
CA THR A 502 24.34 46.00 -6.29
C THR A 502 23.20 45.51 -5.40
N ALA A 503 21.98 45.40 -5.91
CA ALA A 503 20.82 44.86 -5.20
C ALA A 503 20.46 43.43 -5.64
N GLN A 504 21.21 42.88 -6.59
CA GLN A 504 20.92 41.61 -7.25
C GLN A 504 21.84 40.52 -6.74
N TRP A 505 21.28 39.33 -6.51
CA TRP A 505 21.96 38.20 -5.91
C TRP A 505 21.82 36.95 -6.75
N LYS A 506 22.92 36.22 -6.89
CA LYS A 506 23.00 34.92 -7.53
C LYS A 506 23.29 33.87 -6.47
N PHE A 507 22.65 32.72 -6.61
CA PHE A 507 22.86 31.57 -5.74
C PHE A 507 23.50 30.43 -6.51
N THR A 508 24.64 29.95 -6.02
CA THR A 508 25.36 28.82 -6.63
C THR A 508 25.31 27.63 -5.67
N PRO A 509 24.74 26.47 -6.06
CA PRO A 509 24.72 25.28 -5.22
C PRO A 509 26.13 24.89 -4.77
N VAL A 510 26.27 24.56 -3.49
CA VAL A 510 27.54 24.03 -2.94
C VAL A 510 27.69 22.58 -3.42
N PRO A 511 28.77 22.23 -4.14
CA PRO A 511 29.00 20.86 -4.57
C PRO A 511 29.01 19.90 -3.38
N SER A 512 28.28 18.79 -3.51
CA SER A 512 28.19 17.72 -2.50
C SER A 512 27.55 18.10 -1.15
N GLU A 513 26.93 19.28 -1.04
CA GLU A 513 26.19 19.71 0.16
C GLU A 513 24.78 20.18 -0.23
N SER A 514 23.83 19.24 -0.29
CA SER A 514 22.44 19.53 -0.64
C SER A 514 21.81 20.54 0.32
N GLY A 515 21.08 21.52 -0.21
CA GLY A 515 20.41 22.58 0.55
C GLY A 515 21.29 23.80 0.89
N TYR A 516 22.59 23.78 0.57
CA TYR A 516 23.50 24.92 0.78
C TYR A 516 23.88 25.60 -0.53
N TYR A 517 24.01 26.93 -0.47
CA TYR A 517 24.33 27.79 -1.60
C TYR A 517 25.39 28.82 -1.23
N TYR A 518 26.23 29.18 -2.19
CA TYR A 518 26.99 30.41 -2.16
C TYR A 518 26.10 31.57 -2.60
N MET A 519 26.16 32.67 -1.85
CA MET A 519 25.41 33.90 -2.12
C MET A 519 26.36 34.97 -2.67
N ASP A 520 26.24 35.26 -3.96
CA ASP A 520 27.12 36.20 -4.66
C ASP A 520 26.30 37.42 -5.17
N CYS A 521 26.66 38.63 -4.75
CA CYS A 521 26.07 39.86 -5.28
C CYS A 521 26.58 40.13 -6.70
N VAL A 522 25.67 40.37 -7.65
CA VAL A 522 25.99 40.62 -9.07
C VAL A 522 26.84 41.88 -9.23
N GLY A 523 26.59 42.91 -8.41
CA GLY A 523 27.34 44.17 -8.39
C GLY A 523 28.52 44.19 -7.43
N GLY A 524 28.91 43.06 -6.84
CA GLY A 524 29.93 42.99 -5.78
C GLY A 524 31.40 43.02 -6.22
N GLY A 525 31.69 43.26 -7.51
CA GLY A 525 33.06 43.39 -8.02
C GLY A 525 33.96 42.19 -7.70
N ASP A 526 35.18 42.45 -7.22
CA ASP A 526 36.17 41.43 -6.86
C ASP A 526 35.82 40.67 -5.56
N LYS A 527 34.84 41.14 -4.79
CA LYS A 527 34.38 40.55 -3.54
C LYS A 527 32.86 40.33 -3.53
N PRO A 528 32.32 39.45 -4.38
CA PRO A 528 30.88 39.30 -4.53
C PRO A 528 30.24 38.45 -3.43
N ARG A 529 30.99 37.65 -2.68
CA ARG A 529 30.44 36.62 -1.80
C ARG A 529 30.16 37.13 -0.40
N VAL A 530 28.97 36.91 0.13
CA VAL A 530 28.69 37.18 1.55
C VAL A 530 29.14 36.01 2.44
N THR A 531 29.81 36.36 3.53
CA THR A 531 30.31 35.42 4.55
C THR A 531 29.96 35.91 5.96
N ALA A 532 29.86 34.98 6.91
CA ALA A 532 29.66 35.28 8.32
C ALA A 532 30.42 34.29 9.23
N ASN A 533 31.18 34.81 10.19
CA ASN A 533 31.89 34.03 11.21
C ASN A 533 31.34 34.38 12.60
N ASP A 534 32.00 33.92 13.67
CA ASP A 534 31.67 34.24 15.08
C ASP A 534 31.81 35.75 15.47
N GLY A 535 31.89 36.66 14.49
CA GLY A 535 31.97 38.11 14.67
C GLY A 535 30.61 38.81 14.63
N SER A 536 30.60 40.15 14.60
CA SER A 536 29.39 40.98 14.71
C SER A 536 28.76 41.39 13.37
N VAL A 537 29.39 41.10 12.22
CA VAL A 537 28.98 41.66 10.92
C VAL A 537 29.13 40.65 9.78
N SER A 538 28.30 40.81 8.75
CA SER A 538 28.43 40.12 7.46
C SER A 538 29.54 40.77 6.63
N ILE A 539 30.40 39.96 5.99
CA ILE A 539 31.58 40.44 5.27
C ILE A 539 31.54 39.98 3.81
N MET A 540 31.85 40.89 2.90
CA MET A 540 32.01 40.60 1.46
C MET A 540 33.43 40.08 1.15
N GLN A 541 33.52 38.96 0.45
CA GLN A 541 34.75 38.23 0.15
C GLN A 541 34.83 37.81 -1.32
N ALA A 542 36.03 37.43 -1.77
CA ALA A 542 36.22 36.86 -3.10
C ALA A 542 35.43 35.55 -3.27
N SER A 543 34.94 35.27 -4.48
CA SER A 543 34.19 34.04 -4.79
C SER A 543 35.00 32.75 -4.62
N THR A 544 36.31 32.84 -4.38
CA THR A 544 37.19 31.73 -4.05
C THR A 544 37.05 31.25 -2.59
N VAL A 545 36.36 32.01 -1.72
CA VAL A 545 36.10 31.58 -0.34
C VAL A 545 34.94 30.58 -0.33
N THR A 546 35.21 29.38 0.19
CA THR A 546 34.29 28.23 0.14
C THR A 546 34.11 27.50 1.47
N ASP A 547 34.65 28.04 2.56
CA ASP A 547 34.47 27.48 3.91
C ASP A 547 33.03 27.65 4.43
N ASP A 548 32.75 27.14 5.63
CA ASP A 548 31.41 27.12 6.20
C ASP A 548 30.83 28.51 6.48
N SER A 549 31.68 29.54 6.59
CA SER A 549 31.25 30.93 6.73
C SER A 549 30.50 31.45 5.50
N ALA A 550 30.77 30.85 4.34
CA ALA A 550 30.29 31.27 3.03
C ALA A 550 29.12 30.42 2.49
N LYS A 551 28.71 29.37 3.21
CA LYS A 551 27.66 28.44 2.79
C LYS A 551 26.36 28.77 3.50
N TRP A 552 25.32 29.06 2.74
CA TRP A 552 24.03 29.54 3.24
C TRP A 552 22.89 28.59 2.91
N ARG A 553 21.99 28.40 3.88
CA ARG A 553 20.68 27.74 3.73
C ARG A 553 19.57 28.78 3.88
N PHE A 554 18.43 28.49 3.27
CA PHE A 554 17.24 29.35 3.27
C PHE A 554 16.10 28.59 3.93
N ASP A 555 15.82 28.93 5.19
CA ASP A 555 14.83 28.24 6.00
C ASP A 555 13.49 28.99 5.86
N LEU A 556 12.42 28.35 5.38
CA LEU A 556 11.10 29.00 5.31
C LEU A 556 10.63 29.36 6.72
N TYR A 557 10.12 30.58 6.88
CA TYR A 557 9.56 31.06 8.14
C TYR A 557 8.03 31.04 8.12
N ASP A 558 7.43 31.71 7.13
CA ASP A 558 5.98 31.82 6.95
C ASP A 558 5.68 32.38 5.55
N GLY A 559 4.78 31.75 4.79
CA GLY A 559 4.39 32.20 3.45
C GLY A 559 5.55 32.24 2.44
N ASP A 560 6.03 33.45 2.12
CA ASP A 560 7.15 33.73 1.21
C ASP A 560 8.38 34.33 1.93
N LEU A 561 8.39 34.26 3.26
CA LEU A 561 9.46 34.79 4.11
C LEU A 561 10.41 33.70 4.56
N PHE A 562 11.71 33.99 4.51
CA PHE A 562 12.78 33.07 4.82
C PHE A 562 13.75 33.65 5.85
N HIS A 563 14.33 32.77 6.65
CA HIS A 563 15.58 33.02 7.34
C HIS A 563 16.76 32.66 6.43
N ILE A 564 17.78 33.52 6.42
CA ILE A 564 19.03 33.27 5.71
C ILE A 564 20.09 32.92 6.76
N THR A 565 20.45 31.64 6.83
CA THR A 565 21.31 31.10 7.90
C THR A 565 22.55 30.46 7.27
N ASN A 566 23.76 30.77 7.74
CA ASN A 566 24.96 30.11 7.25
C ASN A 566 25.23 28.79 7.98
N LYS A 567 26.22 28.04 7.51
CA LYS A 567 26.58 26.73 8.08
C LYS A 567 27.22 26.80 9.47
N ASN A 568 27.69 27.97 9.88
CA ASN A 568 28.10 28.25 11.27
C ASN A 568 26.93 28.66 12.17
N ASP A 569 25.68 28.45 11.73
CA ASP A 569 24.45 28.83 12.42
C ASP A 569 24.37 30.32 12.77
N LYS A 570 24.89 31.19 11.88
CA LYS A 570 24.70 32.63 11.95
C LYS A 570 23.62 33.08 10.98
N ARG A 571 22.64 33.81 11.49
CA ARG A 571 21.46 34.27 10.74
C ARG A 571 21.60 35.74 10.38
N LEU A 572 21.31 36.09 9.12
CA LEU A 572 21.28 37.50 8.70
C LEU A 572 20.14 38.27 9.38
N ARG A 573 20.44 39.50 9.78
CA ARG A 573 19.47 40.46 10.29
C ARG A 573 19.65 41.80 9.58
N GLY A 574 18.57 42.31 9.00
CA GLY A 574 18.54 43.68 8.49
C GLY A 574 18.38 44.68 9.63
N VAL A 575 19.14 45.77 9.61
CA VAL A 575 19.06 46.87 10.58
C VAL A 575 19.13 48.21 9.85
N ASP A 576 17.99 48.87 9.65
CA ASP A 576 17.85 50.21 9.02
C ASP A 576 18.68 50.41 7.73
N THR A 577 19.99 50.66 7.85
CA THR A 577 20.95 50.89 6.76
C THR A 577 22.02 49.80 6.57
N TYR A 578 22.19 48.86 7.50
CA TYR A 578 23.23 47.81 7.46
C TYR A 578 22.67 46.42 7.76
N VAL A 579 23.50 45.38 7.58
CA VAL A 579 23.14 43.98 7.83
C VAL A 579 24.16 43.34 8.76
N ASP A 580 23.69 42.83 9.89
CA ASP A 580 24.50 42.08 10.85
C ASP A 580 24.02 40.64 11.00
N ILE A 581 24.55 39.93 11.99
CA ILE A 581 24.23 38.53 12.26
C ILE A 581 23.74 38.33 13.69
N VAL A 582 22.86 37.34 13.85
CA VAL A 582 22.31 36.90 15.13
C VAL A 582 22.34 35.38 15.23
N GLU A 583 22.15 34.85 16.43
CA GLU A 583 21.96 33.41 16.65
C GLU A 583 20.58 32.95 16.10
N THR A 584 20.46 31.65 15.86
CA THR A 584 19.28 31.03 15.21
C THR A 584 18.02 31.01 16.07
N ASP A 585 18.12 31.32 17.36
CA ASP A 585 16.96 31.51 18.25
C ASP A 585 16.28 32.88 18.07
N SER A 586 16.93 33.81 17.37
CA SER A 586 16.35 35.13 17.05
C SER A 586 15.33 35.04 15.91
N ASN A 587 14.06 35.28 16.25
CA ASN A 587 12.92 35.15 15.33
C ASN A 587 12.20 36.49 15.04
N GLY A 588 12.85 37.63 15.28
CA GLY A 588 12.25 38.94 15.05
C GLY A 588 11.94 39.21 13.57
N SER A 589 11.01 40.10 13.26
CA SER A 589 10.66 40.42 11.86
C SER A 589 11.82 40.96 11.02
N TYR A 590 12.89 41.44 11.66
CA TYR A 590 14.13 41.90 11.04
C TYR A 590 15.05 40.78 10.53
N THR A 591 14.83 39.51 10.90
CA THR A 591 15.59 38.36 10.38
C THR A 591 14.94 37.71 9.16
N ARG A 592 13.81 38.23 8.68
CA ARG A 592 12.95 37.61 7.67
C ARG A 592 13.09 38.31 6.33
N PHE A 593 13.28 37.53 5.28
CA PHE A 593 13.52 38.04 3.93
C PHE A 593 12.59 37.38 2.90
N SER A 594 12.09 38.15 1.94
CA SER A 594 11.40 37.61 0.75
C SER A 594 12.26 37.75 -0.49
N PHE A 595 11.97 36.94 -1.50
CA PHE A 595 12.76 36.90 -2.72
C PHE A 595 11.93 37.17 -3.96
N THR A 596 12.44 38.01 -4.86
CA THR A 596 11.82 38.31 -6.15
C THR A 596 12.79 37.99 -7.28
N SER A 597 12.44 37.02 -8.13
CA SER A 597 13.26 36.68 -9.32
C SER A 597 13.16 37.79 -10.37
N MET A 598 14.30 38.11 -11.00
CA MET A 598 14.39 39.09 -12.09
C MET A 598 14.42 38.45 -13.49
N THR A 599 14.61 37.14 -13.58
CA THR A 599 14.59 36.44 -14.88
C THR A 599 13.13 36.20 -15.24
N LEU A 600 12.63 36.88 -16.29
CA LEU A 600 11.39 36.49 -16.96
C LEU A 600 11.63 35.10 -17.57
N ASN A 601 11.15 34.06 -16.89
CA ASN A 601 11.12 32.74 -17.47
C ASN A 601 10.17 32.80 -18.68
N THR A 602 10.62 32.29 -19.83
CA THR A 602 9.71 31.96 -20.92
C THR A 602 8.78 30.88 -20.38
N ASN A 603 7.56 31.25 -20.03
CA ASN A 603 6.54 30.29 -19.66
C ASN A 603 6.40 29.29 -20.82
N ASP A 604 6.97 28.10 -20.64
CA ASP A 604 6.49 26.92 -21.34
C ASP A 604 4.98 26.87 -21.10
N VAL A 605 4.24 26.64 -22.17
CA VAL A 605 2.79 26.57 -22.21
C VAL A 605 2.35 25.33 -21.41
N VAL A 606 2.22 25.48 -20.08
CA VAL A 606 1.77 24.44 -19.14
C VAL A 606 0.44 24.87 -18.51
N LEU A 607 -0.59 25.06 -19.34
CA LEU A 607 -1.98 25.20 -18.86
C LEU A 607 -2.92 24.18 -19.48
N GLU A 608 -2.46 23.36 -20.44
CA GLU A 608 -3.34 22.40 -21.09
C GLU A 608 -3.38 21.03 -20.40
N GLU A 609 -2.27 20.63 -19.75
CA GLU A 609 -2.11 19.40 -18.96
C GLU A 609 -2.44 19.56 -17.47
N ASP A 610 -2.62 20.80 -17.00
CA ASP A 610 -2.85 21.14 -15.59
C ASP A 610 -4.32 21.45 -15.25
N ILE A 611 -5.22 21.34 -16.24
CA ILE A 611 -6.65 21.62 -16.11
C ILE A 611 -7.47 20.37 -16.43
N THR A 612 -8.17 19.86 -15.43
CA THR A 612 -9.14 18.76 -15.59
C THR A 612 -10.54 19.33 -15.55
N ILE A 613 -11.37 19.01 -16.54
CA ILE A 613 -12.77 19.45 -16.59
C ILE A 613 -13.69 18.23 -16.64
N PHE A 614 -14.61 18.13 -15.69
CA PHE A 614 -15.50 16.98 -15.57
C PHE A 614 -16.84 17.32 -14.87
N PRO A 615 -17.89 16.52 -15.11
CA PRO A 615 -17.98 15.53 -16.18
C PRO A 615 -18.10 16.21 -17.55
N VAL A 616 -17.47 15.63 -18.58
CA VAL A 616 -17.72 15.98 -19.98
C VAL A 616 -17.99 14.67 -20.73
N PRO A 617 -19.23 14.40 -21.19
CA PRO A 617 -20.40 15.27 -21.18
C PRO A 617 -21.03 15.52 -19.78
N THR A 618 -21.61 16.71 -19.55
CA THR A 618 -22.29 17.09 -18.30
C THR A 618 -23.83 17.12 -18.44
N SER A 619 -24.56 16.87 -17.36
CA SER A 619 -26.02 17.06 -17.26
C SER A 619 -26.43 18.47 -16.80
N GLY A 620 -25.48 19.30 -16.34
CA GLY A 620 -25.79 20.63 -15.84
C GLY A 620 -24.80 21.23 -14.85
N VAL A 621 -23.91 20.44 -14.23
CA VAL A 621 -22.85 20.98 -13.35
C VAL A 621 -21.49 20.59 -13.93
N LEU A 622 -20.61 21.58 -14.07
CA LEU A 622 -19.28 21.41 -14.65
C LEU A 622 -18.23 21.83 -13.62
N ASN A 623 -17.36 20.91 -13.23
CA ASN A 623 -16.24 21.16 -12.34
C ASN A 623 -14.96 21.35 -13.16
N ILE A 624 -14.18 22.36 -12.80
CA ILE A 624 -12.90 22.69 -13.39
C ILE A 624 -11.89 22.68 -12.25
N GLN A 625 -10.92 21.78 -12.36
CA GLN A 625 -9.90 21.55 -11.36
C GLN A 625 -8.52 21.87 -11.94
N PHE A 626 -7.71 22.54 -11.13
CA PHE A 626 -6.35 22.95 -11.45
C PHE A 626 -5.37 22.16 -10.59
N ARG A 627 -4.26 21.67 -11.18
CA ARG A 627 -3.20 20.97 -10.43
C ARG A 627 -2.61 21.85 -9.33
N LYS A 628 -2.53 23.17 -9.53
CA LYS A 628 -2.06 24.16 -8.55
C LYS A 628 -3.08 25.28 -8.37
N SER A 629 -3.01 26.03 -7.27
CA SER A 629 -3.91 27.16 -7.07
C SER A 629 -3.61 28.24 -8.11
N VAL A 630 -4.63 28.67 -8.85
CA VAL A 630 -4.50 29.70 -9.87
C VAL A 630 -5.46 30.84 -9.58
N SER A 631 -5.02 32.07 -9.85
CA SER A 631 -5.91 33.23 -9.92
C SER A 631 -6.23 33.52 -11.39
N GLY A 632 -7.49 33.85 -11.67
CA GLY A 632 -7.93 33.96 -13.05
C GLY A 632 -9.42 34.13 -13.22
N LYS A 633 -9.91 33.85 -14.43
CA LYS A 633 -11.35 33.75 -14.71
C LYS A 633 -11.64 32.62 -15.69
N VAL A 634 -12.84 32.08 -15.60
CA VAL A 634 -13.39 31.16 -16.60
C VAL A 634 -14.61 31.79 -17.25
N GLU A 635 -14.69 31.66 -18.56
CA GLU A 635 -15.83 32.05 -19.39
C GLU A 635 -16.41 30.82 -20.07
N LEU A 636 -17.73 30.66 -20.03
CA LEU A 636 -18.44 29.68 -20.84
C LEU A 636 -19.10 30.40 -22.02
N LEU A 637 -18.82 29.95 -23.23
CA LEU A 637 -19.31 30.53 -24.47
C LEU A 637 -20.21 29.55 -25.23
N ASP A 638 -21.22 30.07 -25.92
CA ASP A 638 -21.95 29.29 -26.93
C ASP A 638 -21.13 29.13 -28.23
N ILE A 639 -21.64 28.34 -29.17
CA ILE A 639 -20.97 28.10 -30.47
C ILE A 639 -20.82 29.35 -31.35
N THR A 640 -21.56 30.43 -31.06
CA THR A 640 -21.44 31.71 -31.76
C THR A 640 -20.38 32.63 -31.13
N GLY A 641 -19.78 32.19 -30.02
CA GLY A 641 -18.79 32.96 -29.26
C GLY A 641 -19.40 33.94 -28.27
N LYS A 642 -20.71 33.87 -28.01
CA LYS A 642 -21.37 34.70 -26.99
C LYS A 642 -21.06 34.15 -25.60
N ILE A 643 -20.57 35.00 -24.70
CA ILE A 643 -20.32 34.64 -23.30
C ILE A 643 -21.65 34.46 -22.58
N LEU A 644 -21.85 33.27 -21.98
CA LEU A 644 -23.02 32.88 -21.21
C LEU A 644 -22.77 32.94 -19.71
N ILE A 645 -21.57 32.58 -19.26
CA ILE A 645 -21.13 32.64 -17.86
C ILE A 645 -19.73 33.24 -17.82
N SER A 646 -19.45 34.08 -16.83
CA SER A 646 -18.09 34.54 -16.49
C SER A 646 -17.91 34.48 -14.97
N SER A 647 -16.92 33.73 -14.49
CA SER A 647 -16.66 33.52 -13.07
C SER A 647 -15.17 33.69 -12.75
N SER A 648 -14.86 34.30 -11.60
CA SER A 648 -13.47 34.42 -11.13
C SER A 648 -12.98 33.10 -10.53
N ILE A 649 -11.73 32.73 -10.82
CA ILE A 649 -11.03 31.61 -10.21
C ILE A 649 -10.16 32.18 -9.09
N LYS A 650 -10.34 31.67 -7.88
CA LYS A 650 -9.63 32.11 -6.67
C LYS A 650 -8.84 31.00 -5.98
N ASN A 651 -9.00 29.75 -6.44
CA ASN A 651 -8.39 28.57 -5.84
C ASN A 651 -8.34 27.42 -6.88
N ARG A 652 -7.89 26.23 -6.46
CA ARG A 652 -7.71 25.01 -7.29
C ARG A 652 -8.99 24.47 -7.92
N ASN A 653 -10.17 24.85 -7.45
CA ASN A 653 -11.45 24.36 -7.96
C ASN A 653 -12.38 25.51 -8.30
N THR A 654 -13.10 25.37 -9.42
CA THR A 654 -14.25 26.22 -9.74
C THR A 654 -15.37 25.39 -10.36
N THR A 655 -16.61 25.77 -10.08
CA THR A 655 -17.80 25.05 -10.56
C THR A 655 -18.68 26.01 -11.34
N LEU A 656 -19.13 25.57 -12.51
CA LEU A 656 -20.10 26.27 -13.34
C LEU A 656 -21.42 25.52 -13.37
N ASN A 657 -22.52 26.23 -13.10
CA ASN A 657 -23.87 25.69 -13.21
C ASN A 657 -24.44 26.02 -14.60
N LEU A 658 -24.60 24.98 -15.40
CA LEU A 658 -25.14 25.01 -16.74
C LEU A 658 -26.59 24.50 -16.82
N SER A 659 -27.23 24.14 -15.70
CA SER A 659 -28.54 23.45 -15.69
C SER A 659 -29.62 24.15 -16.50
N ASN A 660 -29.61 25.49 -16.54
CA ASN A 660 -30.59 26.31 -17.26
C ASN A 660 -30.29 26.54 -18.75
N PHE A 661 -29.16 26.07 -19.29
CA PHE A 661 -28.85 26.22 -20.72
C PHE A 661 -29.32 25.01 -21.54
N PRO A 662 -29.67 25.18 -22.83
CA PRO A 662 -30.06 24.06 -23.69
C PRO A 662 -28.98 22.97 -23.82
N THR A 663 -29.38 21.77 -24.24
CA THR A 663 -28.44 20.70 -24.59
C THR A 663 -27.65 21.10 -25.84
N GLY A 664 -26.36 20.81 -25.89
CA GLY A 664 -25.49 21.31 -26.96
C GLY A 664 -24.00 21.38 -26.63
N ILE A 665 -23.23 21.95 -27.57
CA ILE A 665 -21.78 22.15 -27.44
C ILE A 665 -21.50 23.56 -26.94
N TYR A 666 -20.59 23.68 -25.98
CA TYR A 666 -20.10 24.94 -25.42
C TYR A 666 -18.57 24.96 -25.43
N ILE A 667 -17.99 26.14 -25.25
CA ILE A 667 -16.54 26.33 -25.12
C ILE A 667 -16.27 26.95 -23.75
N ALA A 668 -15.47 26.28 -22.92
CA ALA A 668 -14.93 26.87 -21.71
C ALA A 668 -13.58 27.51 -22.03
N ARG A 669 -13.43 28.80 -21.73
CA ARG A 669 -12.19 29.56 -21.91
C ARG A 669 -11.69 30.02 -20.55
N ILE A 670 -10.46 29.66 -20.22
CA ILE A 670 -9.87 29.84 -18.90
C ILE A 670 -8.66 30.75 -19.05
N TYR A 671 -8.65 31.82 -18.25
CA TYR A 671 -7.61 32.83 -18.22
C TYR A 671 -6.88 32.75 -16.90
N SER A 672 -5.54 32.69 -16.92
CA SER A 672 -4.69 32.84 -15.73
C SER A 672 -3.46 33.65 -16.10
N GLY A 673 -3.33 34.85 -15.54
CA GLY A 673 -2.34 35.83 -15.99
C GLY A 673 -2.52 36.18 -17.48
N GLU A 674 -1.45 36.07 -18.25
CA GLU A 674 -1.44 36.30 -19.71
C GLU A 674 -1.86 35.06 -20.52
N SER A 675 -2.07 33.91 -19.87
CA SER A 675 -2.30 32.64 -20.53
C SER A 675 -3.79 32.33 -20.68
N VAL A 676 -4.16 31.76 -21.84
CA VAL A 676 -5.55 31.38 -22.18
C VAL A 676 -5.61 29.93 -22.63
N SER A 677 -6.47 29.13 -22.00
CA SER A 677 -6.76 27.73 -22.37
C SER A 677 -8.23 27.58 -22.78
N THR A 678 -8.51 26.75 -23.78
CA THR A 678 -9.88 26.51 -24.28
C THR A 678 -10.21 25.03 -24.31
N LYS A 679 -11.36 24.64 -23.75
CA LYS A 679 -11.83 23.25 -23.73
C LYS A 679 -13.27 23.16 -24.25
N LYS A 680 -13.55 22.14 -25.06
CA LYS A 680 -14.90 21.83 -25.56
C LYS A 680 -15.71 21.14 -24.48
N ILE A 681 -16.92 21.64 -24.23
CA ILE A 681 -17.87 21.07 -23.28
C ILE A 681 -19.09 20.55 -24.04
N VAL A 682 -19.57 19.36 -23.67
CA VAL A 682 -20.80 18.77 -24.22
C VAL A 682 -21.83 18.69 -23.09
N LYS A 683 -22.97 19.36 -23.23
CA LYS A 683 -24.11 19.23 -22.31
C LYS A 683 -25.16 18.30 -22.92
N LYS A 684 -25.52 17.24 -22.20
CA LYS A 684 -26.57 16.29 -22.60
C LYS A 684 -27.95 16.72 -22.17
#